data_AF-A0A4Y9XTV9-F1
#
_entry.id   AF-A0A4Y9XTV9-F1
#
_cell.length_a   1.000
_cell.length_b   1.000
_cell.length_c   1.000
_cell.angle_alpha   90.00
_cell.angle_beta   90.00
_cell.angle_gamma   90.00
#
_symmetry.space_group_name_H-M   'P 1'
#
loop_
_entity.id
_entity.type
_entity.pdbx_description
1 polymer ?
#
loop_
_entity_poly.entity_id
_entity_poly.type
_entity_poly.pdbx_seq_one_letter_code
_entity_poly.pdbx_strand_id
1 'polypeptide(L)'
;LKRVFSCMEDEGLDIVLFLDYLSWGDEDCISDPRLLYERTALLSSSILPTILRRWWHPPGGRAKQGRGILKDFVVDCTAELVEVEIAQIAPAMKSSPDPLSVESLTSLDFHVLSEHLKSPKGCPILWAILQRAGWSEAQATRNTHKTPDNVIMNILSMLSFTRSHHRNRLPMLWSIYLKSCGLSARAFDALHSVGLIMSHKWTTTAFANIATRAEEAARSAVNDRATFLSHDNLNIPKRVFSMRLENQSHFHSACAGTLWVLPKEIAFPTTLNREMQESRIQGSKAPFDFSQLLDTEPIIYQCLRNQGVYRILSFLLNCPALAAYWDRNDPILSPPPPVHLLPCGPEHIIKQFILRTADIDEASYEGNEKVLAEWQRQLKIDTYERLDWITTVNGWFHIEIAFASSLHKQHLGTSGGIGLHKAFDVLQRKGLMSTQVKGPFWHHLDEALTHVAEAHFRALWVLVGKAKTIGDLARKTPMELLLLAEDIYDQYACHRALSMMQLRREEDEVKYQSILFNADVLSYLDLRDATHTGDVGRIEDLVPTLLLRFAGGGNSKYMIEMLELVQGLRCEWPESVKDIIRTHCWLVNRTGRRDGFVPTDRAQEQNIKDLKVTYHSFGPGATLTYLTKISPAVPVLREVKKHIKWQLETLLTRGDRHSSPNKEKDVEKYANVVLNEWWFAYEKNRRLKKPGDCAKDVISEGTTALFQDKAIERWWKGRSFARSTQEKWLDEA
;
A
#
# COMPACT_ATOMS: atom_id res chain seq x y z
N LEU A 1 -9.82 -79.29 13.52
CA LEU A 1 -9.36 -79.08 12.13
C LEU A 1 -9.35 -80.37 11.33
N LYS A 2 -8.46 -81.36 11.56
CA LYS A 2 -8.48 -82.61 10.74
C LYS A 2 -9.84 -83.34 10.71
N ARG A 3 -10.46 -83.57 11.87
CA ARG A 3 -11.84 -84.13 11.95
C ARG A 3 -12.91 -83.26 11.30
N VAL A 4 -12.71 -81.94 11.28
CA VAL A 4 -13.65 -80.98 10.67
C VAL A 4 -13.54 -81.05 9.16
N PHE A 5 -12.32 -81.11 8.62
CA PHE A 5 -12.10 -81.28 7.18
C PHE A 5 -12.65 -82.62 6.66
N SER A 6 -12.48 -83.73 7.40
CA SER A 6 -13.12 -84.99 7.02
C SER A 6 -14.64 -84.90 6.99
N CYS A 7 -15.26 -84.22 7.97
CA CYS A 7 -16.72 -84.00 7.95
C CYS A 7 -17.15 -83.10 6.78
N MET A 8 -16.36 -82.09 6.42
CA MET A 8 -16.65 -81.25 5.26
C MET A 8 -16.55 -82.06 3.96
N GLU A 9 -15.52 -82.88 3.81
CA GLU A 9 -15.36 -83.80 2.67
C GLU A 9 -16.52 -84.80 2.56
N ASP A 10 -16.96 -85.38 3.68
CA ASP A 10 -18.11 -86.32 3.72
C ASP A 10 -19.43 -85.65 3.28
N GLU A 11 -19.58 -84.35 3.54
CA GLU A 11 -20.75 -83.52 3.17
C GLU A 11 -20.58 -82.80 1.82
N GLY A 12 -19.51 -83.08 1.07
CA GLY A 12 -19.23 -82.44 -0.24
C GLY A 12 -18.86 -80.96 -0.17
N LEU A 13 -18.45 -80.46 0.99
CA LEU A 13 -18.01 -79.09 1.24
C LEU A 13 -16.47 -78.99 1.22
N ASP A 14 -15.94 -77.99 0.53
CA ASP A 14 -14.54 -77.57 0.68
C ASP A 14 -14.45 -76.25 1.46
N ILE A 15 -13.23 -75.79 1.76
CA ILE A 15 -13.01 -74.56 2.52
C ILE A 15 -13.49 -73.31 1.77
N VAL A 16 -13.50 -73.34 0.43
CA VAL A 16 -13.92 -72.20 -0.40
C VAL A 16 -15.44 -72.10 -0.37
N LEU A 17 -16.15 -73.20 -0.64
CA LEU A 17 -17.61 -73.30 -0.56
C LEU A 17 -18.12 -72.98 0.84
N PHE A 18 -17.45 -73.47 1.88
CA PHE A 18 -17.82 -73.14 3.26
C PHE A 18 -17.69 -71.65 3.55
N LEU A 19 -16.58 -71.02 3.13
CA LEU A 19 -16.40 -69.57 3.31
C LEU A 19 -17.39 -68.76 2.47
N ASP A 20 -17.73 -69.22 1.26
CA ASP A 20 -18.70 -68.59 0.37
C ASP A 20 -20.12 -68.64 0.96
N TYR A 21 -20.60 -69.82 1.37
CA TYR A 21 -21.91 -69.98 2.02
C TYR A 21 -22.00 -69.21 3.34
N LEU A 22 -20.92 -69.20 4.13
CA LEU A 22 -20.84 -68.39 5.35
C LEU A 22 -20.83 -66.87 5.02
N SER A 23 -20.36 -66.46 3.85
CA SER A 23 -20.20 -65.05 3.43
C SER A 23 -21.24 -64.62 2.39
N TRP A 24 -22.50 -65.01 2.56
CA TRP A 24 -23.64 -64.59 1.73
C TRP A 24 -23.64 -65.14 0.28
N GLY A 25 -22.89 -66.20 -0.03
CA GLY A 25 -22.87 -66.83 -1.36
C GLY A 25 -24.06 -67.75 -1.69
N ASP A 26 -24.91 -68.07 -0.69
CA ASP A 26 -26.06 -68.96 -0.85
C ASP A 26 -27.31 -68.38 -0.15
N GLU A 27 -28.45 -68.33 -0.86
CA GLU A 27 -29.69 -67.67 -0.39
C GLU A 27 -30.31 -68.37 0.83
N ASP A 28 -30.29 -69.69 0.87
CA ASP A 28 -30.84 -70.47 1.99
C ASP A 28 -30.01 -70.21 3.25
N CYS A 29 -28.69 -70.13 3.10
CA CYS A 29 -27.76 -69.77 4.18
C CYS A 29 -27.91 -68.32 4.66
N ILE A 30 -28.42 -67.37 3.85
CA ILE A 30 -28.61 -65.96 4.26
C ILE A 30 -29.67 -65.85 5.37
N SER A 31 -30.74 -66.63 5.23
CA SER A 31 -31.91 -66.58 6.12
C SER A 31 -31.81 -67.46 7.37
N ASP A 32 -30.82 -68.36 7.45
CA ASP A 32 -30.62 -69.26 8.58
C ASP A 32 -30.22 -68.50 9.88
N PRO A 33 -30.99 -68.63 10.98
CA PRO A 33 -30.73 -67.89 12.22
C PRO A 33 -29.39 -68.22 12.89
N ARG A 34 -28.90 -69.46 12.74
CA ARG A 34 -27.65 -69.89 13.35
C ARG A 34 -26.47 -69.33 12.58
N LEU A 35 -26.52 -69.36 11.25
CA LEU A 35 -25.50 -68.72 10.41
C LEU A 35 -25.48 -67.20 10.57
N LEU A 36 -26.63 -66.56 10.79
CA LEU A 36 -26.70 -65.13 11.11
C LEU A 36 -25.98 -64.78 12.42
N TYR A 37 -26.19 -65.60 13.47
CA TYR A 37 -25.47 -65.45 14.74
C TYR A 37 -23.95 -65.61 14.56
N GLU A 38 -23.51 -66.67 13.88
CA GLU A 38 -22.09 -66.94 13.64
C GLU A 38 -21.42 -65.84 12.79
N ARG A 39 -22.10 -65.32 11.76
CA ARG A 39 -21.63 -64.15 10.99
C ARG A 39 -21.45 -62.91 11.86
N THR A 40 -22.44 -62.63 12.71
CA THR A 40 -22.38 -61.49 13.63
C THR A 40 -21.22 -61.65 14.62
N ALA A 41 -21.03 -62.85 15.16
CA ALA A 41 -19.91 -63.19 16.03
C ALA A 41 -18.55 -63.05 15.32
N LEU A 42 -18.47 -63.46 14.04
CA LEU A 42 -17.27 -63.31 13.22
C LEU A 42 -16.92 -61.84 12.96
N LEU A 43 -17.89 -61.04 12.51
CA LEU A 43 -17.69 -59.62 12.19
C LEU A 43 -17.40 -58.76 13.42
N SER A 44 -17.88 -59.17 14.60
CA SER A 44 -17.57 -58.52 15.87
C SER A 44 -16.31 -59.05 16.56
N SER A 45 -15.66 -60.08 15.99
CA SER A 45 -14.49 -60.72 16.59
C SER A 45 -13.25 -59.84 16.51
N SER A 46 -12.55 -59.67 17.63
CA SER A 46 -11.23 -59.03 17.69
C SER A 46 -10.14 -59.83 16.94
N ILE A 47 -10.40 -61.10 16.62
CA ILE A 47 -9.47 -61.98 15.90
C ILE A 47 -9.54 -61.75 14.39
N LEU A 48 -10.69 -61.34 13.84
CA LEU A 48 -10.90 -61.18 12.40
C LEU A 48 -9.86 -60.22 11.76
N PRO A 49 -9.57 -59.02 12.31
CA PRO A 49 -8.50 -58.16 11.78
C PRO A 49 -7.12 -58.84 11.77
N THR A 50 -6.84 -59.72 12.74
CA THR A 50 -5.60 -60.49 12.80
C THR A 50 -5.54 -61.54 11.69
N ILE A 51 -6.67 -62.19 11.39
CA ILE A 51 -6.79 -63.14 10.26
C ILE A 51 -6.52 -62.42 8.94
N LEU A 52 -7.17 -61.28 8.69
CA LEU A 52 -6.98 -60.48 7.48
C LEU A 52 -5.53 -60.01 7.32
N ARG A 53 -4.86 -59.59 8.41
CA ARG A 53 -3.43 -59.24 8.38
C ARG A 53 -2.53 -60.43 8.05
N ARG A 54 -2.85 -61.63 8.54
CA ARG A 54 -2.10 -62.85 8.21
C ARG A 54 -2.31 -63.27 6.76
N TRP A 55 -3.51 -63.10 6.22
CA TRP A 55 -3.78 -63.32 4.79
C TRP A 55 -3.04 -62.31 3.91
N TRP A 56 -2.91 -61.07 4.36
CA TRP A 56 -2.10 -60.04 3.71
C TRP A 56 -0.58 -60.32 3.78
N HIS A 57 -0.12 -60.96 4.85
CA HIS A 57 1.28 -61.35 5.10
C HIS A 57 1.44 -62.85 5.38
N PRO A 58 1.23 -63.73 4.38
CA PRO A 58 1.31 -65.16 4.58
C PRO A 58 2.76 -65.62 4.83
N PRO A 59 3.00 -66.69 5.61
CA PRO A 59 4.31 -67.13 6.08
C PRO A 59 5.28 -67.69 5.00
N GLY A 60 5.13 -67.33 3.73
CA GLY A 60 6.03 -67.75 2.63
C GLY A 60 5.50 -68.91 1.78
N GLY A 61 6.25 -69.30 0.74
CA GLY A 61 5.89 -70.40 -0.18
C GLY A 61 4.79 -70.06 -1.18
N ARG A 62 4.05 -71.09 -1.64
CA ARG A 62 2.92 -70.97 -2.61
C ARG A 62 1.81 -70.02 -2.13
N ALA A 63 1.65 -69.85 -0.81
CA ALA A 63 0.67 -68.93 -0.22
C ALA A 63 0.93 -67.44 -0.55
N LYS A 64 2.15 -67.06 -0.94
CA LYS A 64 2.45 -65.69 -1.42
C LYS A 64 1.71 -65.35 -2.73
N GLN A 65 1.32 -66.35 -3.53
CA GLN A 65 0.58 -66.15 -4.78
C GLN A 65 -0.83 -65.57 -4.52
N GLY A 66 -1.46 -65.91 -3.40
CA GLY A 66 -2.79 -65.38 -3.01
C GLY A 66 -2.78 -63.91 -2.57
N ARG A 67 -1.61 -63.31 -2.32
CA ARG A 67 -1.49 -61.88 -1.96
C ARG A 67 -1.96 -60.95 -3.09
N GLY A 68 -1.87 -61.40 -4.35
CA GLY A 68 -2.33 -60.62 -5.50
C GLY A 68 -3.83 -60.32 -5.43
N ILE A 69 -4.64 -61.35 -5.19
CA ILE A 69 -6.11 -61.24 -5.10
C ILE A 69 -6.54 -60.25 -4.00
N LEU A 70 -5.91 -60.33 -2.82
CA LEU A 70 -6.21 -59.40 -1.72
C LEU A 70 -5.77 -57.97 -2.04
N LYS A 71 -4.70 -57.78 -2.81
CA LYS A 71 -4.25 -56.45 -3.23
C LYS A 71 -5.29 -55.79 -4.12
N ASP A 72 -5.81 -56.53 -5.11
CA ASP A 72 -6.82 -56.02 -6.04
C ASP A 72 -8.13 -55.73 -5.30
N PHE A 73 -8.58 -56.64 -4.42
CA PHE A 73 -9.72 -56.42 -3.53
C PHE A 73 -9.60 -55.13 -2.68
N VAL A 74 -8.45 -54.91 -2.04
CA VAL A 74 -8.23 -53.71 -1.23
C VAL A 74 -8.24 -52.45 -2.09
N VAL A 75 -7.69 -52.50 -3.30
CA VAL A 75 -7.71 -51.37 -4.25
C VAL A 75 -9.15 -51.04 -4.64
N ASP A 76 -9.95 -52.03 -5.01
CA ASP A 76 -11.34 -51.84 -5.43
C ASP A 76 -12.20 -51.26 -4.29
N CYS A 77 -12.18 -51.88 -3.11
CA CYS A 77 -12.93 -51.37 -1.96
C CYS A 77 -12.48 -49.97 -1.53
N THR A 78 -11.17 -49.67 -1.60
CA THR A 78 -10.67 -48.32 -1.29
C THR A 78 -11.11 -47.31 -2.34
N ALA A 79 -11.12 -47.69 -3.63
CA ALA A 79 -11.56 -46.81 -4.70
C ALA A 79 -13.04 -46.41 -4.55
N GLU A 80 -13.92 -47.36 -4.18
CA GLU A 80 -15.33 -47.09 -3.88
C GLU A 80 -15.49 -46.08 -2.73
N LEU A 81 -14.75 -46.28 -1.64
CA LEU A 81 -14.78 -45.36 -0.49
C LEU A 81 -14.29 -43.96 -0.89
N VAL A 82 -13.21 -43.87 -1.66
CA VAL A 82 -12.65 -42.60 -2.13
C VAL A 82 -13.59 -41.88 -3.12
N GLU A 83 -14.31 -42.63 -3.96
CA GLU A 83 -15.32 -42.04 -4.84
C GLU A 83 -16.43 -41.34 -4.06
N VAL A 84 -16.93 -41.99 -3.00
CA VAL A 84 -17.93 -41.40 -2.10
C VAL A 84 -17.39 -40.14 -1.42
N GLU A 85 -16.16 -40.19 -0.90
CA GLU A 85 -15.51 -39.04 -0.25
C GLU A 85 -15.36 -37.84 -1.21
N ILE A 86 -14.90 -38.07 -2.45
CA ILE A 86 -14.75 -37.00 -3.44
C ILE A 86 -16.11 -36.42 -3.87
N ALA A 87 -17.16 -37.24 -3.93
CA ALA A 87 -18.52 -36.74 -4.17
C ALA A 87 -19.02 -35.88 -3.01
N GLN A 88 -18.67 -36.24 -1.77
CA GLN A 88 -19.11 -35.58 -0.55
C GLN A 88 -18.58 -34.14 -0.40
N ILE A 89 -17.34 -33.88 -0.83
CA ILE A 89 -16.74 -32.52 -0.76
C ILE A 89 -17.22 -31.56 -1.86
N ALA A 90 -18.12 -32.00 -2.75
CA ALA A 90 -18.62 -31.18 -3.85
C ALA A 90 -19.15 -29.80 -3.42
N PRO A 91 -19.91 -29.65 -2.31
CA PRO A 91 -20.41 -28.34 -1.87
C PRO A 91 -19.28 -27.39 -1.47
N ALA A 92 -18.23 -27.89 -0.79
CA ALA A 92 -17.10 -27.07 -0.36
C ALA A 92 -16.26 -26.54 -1.54
N MET A 93 -16.24 -27.29 -2.66
CA MET A 93 -15.49 -26.98 -3.88
C MET A 93 -16.26 -26.15 -4.90
N LYS A 94 -17.56 -25.92 -4.70
CA LYS A 94 -18.36 -25.03 -5.55
C LYS A 94 -18.12 -23.57 -5.17
N SER A 95 -18.07 -22.72 -6.18
CA SER A 95 -18.01 -21.27 -5.97
C SER A 95 -19.37 -20.72 -5.50
N SER A 96 -19.36 -19.56 -4.85
CA SER A 96 -20.58 -18.85 -4.44
C SER A 96 -21.40 -18.41 -5.67
N PRO A 97 -22.69 -18.03 -5.48
CA PRO A 97 -23.52 -17.51 -6.57
C PRO A 97 -22.93 -16.26 -7.25
N ASP A 98 -22.17 -15.46 -6.50
CA ASP A 98 -21.43 -14.32 -7.03
C ASP A 98 -19.90 -14.53 -6.93
N PRO A 99 -19.32 -15.38 -7.78
CA PRO A 99 -17.98 -15.92 -7.56
C PRO A 99 -16.84 -14.93 -7.82
N LEU A 100 -17.14 -13.78 -8.46
CA LEU A 100 -16.14 -12.76 -8.83
C LEU A 100 -16.19 -11.51 -7.93
N SER A 101 -17.04 -11.48 -6.90
CA SER A 101 -17.00 -10.41 -5.91
C SER A 101 -15.74 -10.49 -5.05
N VAL A 102 -15.33 -9.35 -4.47
CA VAL A 102 -14.18 -9.32 -3.55
C VAL A 102 -14.44 -10.28 -2.39
N GLU A 103 -15.63 -10.19 -1.80
CA GLU A 103 -16.05 -10.99 -0.64
C GLU A 103 -15.94 -12.48 -0.95
N SER A 104 -16.43 -12.92 -2.12
CA SER A 104 -16.36 -14.33 -2.53
C SER A 104 -14.93 -14.79 -2.77
N LEU A 105 -14.13 -13.99 -3.49
CA LEU A 105 -12.74 -14.32 -3.82
C LEU A 105 -11.82 -14.34 -2.59
N THR A 106 -12.15 -13.57 -1.55
CA THR A 106 -11.39 -13.54 -0.29
C THR A 106 -12.04 -14.35 0.85
N SER A 107 -13.16 -15.04 0.60
CA SER A 107 -13.86 -15.86 1.60
C SER A 107 -13.19 -17.21 1.89
N LEU A 108 -12.25 -17.64 1.05
CA LEU A 108 -11.72 -18.98 1.10
C LEU A 108 -10.51 -19.06 2.04
N ASP A 109 -10.74 -19.58 3.24
CA ASP A 109 -9.67 -19.88 4.19
C ASP A 109 -9.12 -21.30 3.96
N PHE A 110 -7.82 -21.41 3.70
CA PHE A 110 -7.13 -22.65 3.37
C PHE A 110 -7.01 -23.57 4.59
N HIS A 111 -6.87 -23.02 5.79
CA HIS A 111 -6.82 -23.80 7.02
C HIS A 111 -8.20 -24.41 7.31
N VAL A 112 -9.26 -23.60 7.27
CA VAL A 112 -10.65 -24.05 7.47
C VAL A 112 -11.05 -25.08 6.42
N LEU A 113 -10.69 -24.85 5.14
CA LEU A 113 -10.96 -25.83 4.08
C LEU A 113 -10.19 -27.14 4.34
N SER A 114 -8.92 -27.07 4.71
CA SER A 114 -8.11 -28.26 5.01
C SER A 114 -8.68 -29.07 6.16
N GLU A 115 -9.09 -28.42 7.25
CA GLU A 115 -9.73 -29.10 8.40
C GLU A 115 -11.08 -29.73 8.02
N HIS A 116 -11.88 -29.07 7.19
CA HIS A 116 -13.09 -29.65 6.65
C HIS A 116 -12.80 -30.91 5.80
N LEU A 117 -11.76 -30.87 4.96
CA LEU A 117 -11.35 -32.02 4.13
C LEU A 117 -10.82 -33.20 4.93
N LYS A 118 -10.21 -32.96 6.10
CA LYS A 118 -9.79 -34.01 7.04
C LYS A 118 -10.94 -34.61 7.86
N SER A 119 -12.05 -33.87 7.98
CA SER A 119 -13.16 -34.26 8.84
C SER A 119 -13.88 -35.51 8.32
N PRO A 120 -14.68 -36.21 9.15
CA PRO A 120 -15.55 -37.30 8.69
C PRO A 120 -16.56 -36.89 7.61
N LYS A 121 -16.78 -35.58 7.43
CA LYS A 121 -17.64 -35.03 6.37
C LYS A 121 -16.87 -34.67 5.09
N GLY A 122 -15.56 -34.92 5.04
CA GLY A 122 -14.65 -34.57 3.97
C GLY A 122 -14.14 -35.79 3.20
N CYS A 123 -12.81 -35.91 3.09
CA CYS A 123 -12.12 -37.04 2.47
C CYS A 123 -11.03 -37.66 3.39
N PRO A 124 -11.37 -38.13 4.61
CA PRO A 124 -10.38 -38.58 5.59
C PRO A 124 -9.54 -39.77 5.11
N ILE A 125 -10.12 -40.71 4.34
CA ILE A 125 -9.41 -41.88 3.82
C ILE A 125 -8.42 -41.45 2.74
N LEU A 126 -8.88 -40.72 1.72
CA LEU A 126 -7.99 -40.24 0.66
C LEU A 126 -6.92 -39.29 1.21
N TRP A 127 -7.28 -38.44 2.18
CA TRP A 127 -6.34 -37.57 2.87
C TRP A 127 -5.24 -38.38 3.55
N ALA A 128 -5.60 -39.41 4.32
CA ALA A 128 -4.63 -40.26 5.00
C ALA A 128 -3.71 -41.01 4.03
N ILE A 129 -4.25 -41.46 2.89
CA ILE A 129 -3.45 -42.10 1.82
C ILE A 129 -2.44 -41.11 1.24
N LEU A 130 -2.90 -39.91 0.84
CA LEU A 130 -2.04 -38.88 0.25
C LEU A 130 -1.01 -38.36 1.25
N GLN A 131 -1.38 -38.23 2.52
CA GLN A 131 -0.46 -37.83 3.58
C GLN A 131 0.64 -38.87 3.78
N ARG A 132 0.30 -40.17 3.83
CA ARG A 132 1.30 -41.24 3.92
C ARG A 132 2.19 -41.32 2.67
N ALA A 133 1.65 -41.02 1.50
CA ALA A 133 2.41 -41.01 0.25
C ALA A 133 3.37 -39.81 0.15
N GLY A 134 2.94 -38.63 0.61
CA GLY A 134 3.67 -37.37 0.45
C GLY A 134 4.48 -36.93 1.68
N TRP A 135 4.28 -37.55 2.84
CA TRP A 135 4.90 -37.12 4.11
C TRP A 135 5.39 -38.32 4.94
N SER A 136 6.72 -38.48 5.00
CA SER A 136 7.35 -39.52 5.83
C SER A 136 7.40 -39.15 7.32
N GLU A 137 7.47 -40.15 8.20
CA GLU A 137 7.62 -39.97 9.65
C GLU A 137 8.89 -39.15 10.01
N ALA A 138 9.98 -39.35 9.27
CA ALA A 138 11.22 -38.59 9.44
C ALA A 138 11.06 -37.11 9.08
N GLN A 139 10.20 -36.78 8.12
CA GLN A 139 9.88 -35.39 7.79
C GLN A 139 8.90 -34.79 8.79
N ALA A 140 7.93 -35.56 9.30
CA ALA A 140 6.98 -35.10 10.31
C ALA A 140 7.67 -34.66 11.61
N THR A 141 8.81 -35.29 11.95
CA THR A 141 9.63 -34.93 13.12
C THR A 141 10.58 -33.75 12.87
N ARG A 142 11.06 -33.56 11.63
CA ARG A 142 12.08 -32.53 11.31
C ARG A 142 11.50 -31.22 10.77
N ASN A 143 10.34 -31.26 10.13
CA ASN A 143 9.80 -30.13 9.39
C ASN A 143 8.69 -29.44 10.18
N THR A 144 9.06 -28.45 10.97
CA THR A 144 8.14 -27.68 11.83
C THR A 144 7.41 -26.54 11.10
N HIS A 145 7.80 -26.24 9.85
CA HIS A 145 7.32 -25.06 9.12
C HIS A 145 6.53 -25.38 7.84
N LYS A 146 6.53 -26.62 7.35
CA LYS A 146 5.79 -26.99 6.13
C LYS A 146 4.99 -28.25 6.35
N THR A 147 3.68 -28.14 6.16
CA THR A 147 2.74 -29.26 6.12
C THR A 147 2.37 -29.58 4.65
N PRO A 148 2.00 -30.82 4.33
CA PRO A 148 1.51 -31.22 3.02
C PRO A 148 0.04 -30.83 2.85
N ASP A 149 -0.60 -30.21 3.85
CA ASP A 149 -2.03 -29.91 3.84
C ASP A 149 -2.45 -29.11 2.61
N ASN A 150 -1.69 -28.06 2.30
CA ASN A 150 -1.92 -27.26 1.09
C ASN A 150 -1.74 -28.09 -0.19
N VAL A 151 -0.79 -29.02 -0.22
CA VAL A 151 -0.57 -29.90 -1.39
C VAL A 151 -1.75 -30.85 -1.56
N ILE A 152 -2.15 -31.54 -0.48
CA ILE A 152 -3.26 -32.49 -0.48
C ILE A 152 -4.56 -31.78 -0.83
N MET A 153 -4.84 -30.62 -0.24
CA MET A 153 -6.00 -29.78 -0.57
C MET A 153 -6.06 -29.45 -2.07
N ASN A 154 -4.93 -29.05 -2.68
CA ASN A 154 -4.90 -28.76 -4.11
C ASN A 154 -5.12 -30.03 -4.95
N ILE A 155 -4.56 -31.18 -4.58
CA ILE A 155 -4.82 -32.46 -5.24
C ILE A 155 -6.32 -32.81 -5.18
N LEU A 156 -6.93 -32.74 -4.00
CA LEU A 156 -8.36 -32.99 -3.83
C LEU A 156 -9.21 -32.02 -4.66
N SER A 157 -8.80 -30.75 -4.74
CA SER A 157 -9.47 -29.78 -5.61
C SER A 157 -9.33 -30.11 -7.10
N MET A 158 -8.16 -30.55 -7.56
CA MET A 158 -7.95 -30.97 -8.95
C MET A 158 -8.84 -32.17 -9.28
N LEU A 159 -8.86 -33.19 -8.43
CA LEU A 159 -9.72 -34.37 -8.58
C LEU A 159 -11.20 -33.98 -8.60
N SER A 160 -11.64 -33.13 -7.67
CA SER A 160 -13.02 -32.64 -7.64
C SER A 160 -13.38 -31.83 -8.90
N PHE A 161 -12.48 -30.98 -9.39
CA PHE A 161 -12.68 -30.20 -10.61
C PHE A 161 -12.77 -31.08 -11.87
N THR A 162 -11.98 -32.15 -11.96
CA THR A 162 -12.09 -33.10 -13.09
C THR A 162 -13.43 -33.83 -13.14
N ARG A 163 -14.08 -34.05 -11.98
CA ARG A 163 -15.44 -34.61 -11.94
C ARG A 163 -16.53 -33.61 -12.36
N SER A 164 -16.28 -32.31 -12.19
CA SER A 164 -17.20 -31.27 -12.63
C SER A 164 -16.54 -29.90 -12.65
N HIS A 165 -16.62 -29.21 -13.81
CA HIS A 165 -16.12 -27.85 -13.96
C HIS A 165 -16.81 -26.80 -13.07
N HIS A 166 -17.91 -27.14 -12.41
CA HIS A 166 -18.57 -26.29 -11.41
C HIS A 166 -17.93 -26.36 -10.02
N ARG A 167 -17.08 -27.37 -9.77
CA ARG A 167 -16.32 -27.55 -8.52
C ARG A 167 -14.97 -26.85 -8.64
N ASN A 168 -15.01 -25.55 -8.92
CA ASN A 168 -13.88 -24.76 -9.39
C ASN A 168 -13.42 -23.66 -8.42
N ARG A 169 -13.83 -23.71 -7.15
CA ARG A 169 -13.56 -22.64 -6.17
C ARG A 169 -12.07 -22.32 -6.03
N LEU A 170 -11.23 -23.33 -5.81
CA LEU A 170 -9.78 -23.14 -5.68
C LEU A 170 -9.08 -22.87 -7.04
N PRO A 171 -9.39 -23.60 -8.15
CA PRO A 171 -8.86 -23.27 -9.47
C PRO A 171 -9.14 -21.84 -9.91
N MET A 172 -10.33 -21.32 -9.60
CA MET A 172 -10.73 -19.95 -9.90
C MET A 172 -9.84 -18.94 -9.16
N LEU A 173 -9.68 -19.10 -7.86
CA LEU A 173 -8.85 -18.23 -7.04
C LEU A 173 -7.40 -18.21 -7.55
N TRP A 174 -6.82 -19.38 -7.81
CA TRP A 174 -5.48 -19.51 -8.39
C TRP A 174 -5.36 -18.85 -9.76
N SER A 175 -6.38 -19.00 -10.61
CA SER A 175 -6.39 -18.40 -11.95
C SER A 175 -6.28 -16.88 -11.89
N ILE A 176 -7.09 -16.26 -11.02
CA ILE A 176 -7.12 -14.80 -10.86
C ILE A 176 -5.78 -14.32 -10.27
N TYR A 177 -5.31 -14.98 -9.22
CA TYR A 177 -4.03 -14.67 -8.58
C TYR A 177 -2.85 -14.77 -9.57
N LEU A 178 -2.65 -15.92 -10.20
CA LEU A 178 -1.50 -16.16 -11.09
C LEU A 178 -1.53 -15.26 -12.33
N LYS A 179 -2.72 -15.01 -12.90
CA LYS A 179 -2.86 -14.06 -13.99
C LYS A 179 -2.47 -12.65 -13.57
N SER A 180 -2.90 -12.22 -12.37
CA SER A 180 -2.55 -10.91 -11.82
C SER A 180 -1.06 -10.77 -11.49
N CYS A 181 -0.35 -11.90 -11.30
CA CYS A 181 1.10 -11.95 -11.16
C CYS A 181 1.86 -11.99 -12.50
N GLY A 182 1.17 -11.84 -13.63
CA GLY A 182 1.80 -11.74 -14.95
C GLY A 182 2.16 -13.09 -15.57
N LEU A 183 1.54 -14.20 -15.13
CA LEU A 183 1.81 -15.52 -15.71
C LEU A 183 1.54 -15.53 -17.24
N SER A 184 2.52 -16.00 -18.02
CA SER A 184 2.43 -16.05 -19.48
C SER A 184 1.30 -16.98 -19.94
N ALA A 185 0.70 -16.72 -21.11
CA ALA A 185 -0.39 -17.52 -21.64
C ALA A 185 -0.02 -19.01 -21.79
N ARG A 186 1.19 -19.32 -22.29
CA ARG A 186 1.66 -20.70 -22.42
C ARG A 186 1.78 -21.42 -21.08
N ALA A 187 2.33 -20.75 -20.06
CA ALA A 187 2.40 -21.32 -18.72
C ALA A 187 1.00 -21.49 -18.11
N PHE A 188 0.08 -20.57 -18.42
CA PHE A 188 -1.32 -20.65 -18.02
C PHE A 188 -2.00 -21.89 -18.61
N ASP A 189 -1.85 -22.12 -19.92
CA ASP A 189 -2.44 -23.29 -20.61
C ASP A 189 -1.86 -24.62 -20.08
N ALA A 190 -0.56 -24.64 -19.74
CA ALA A 190 0.07 -25.81 -19.12
C ALA A 190 -0.47 -26.11 -17.71
N LEU A 191 -0.74 -25.08 -16.90
CA LEU A 191 -1.35 -25.28 -15.57
C LEU A 191 -2.84 -25.64 -15.67
N HIS A 192 -3.53 -25.13 -16.69
CA HIS A 192 -4.91 -25.49 -16.96
C HIS A 192 -5.05 -26.95 -17.38
N SER A 193 -4.14 -27.47 -18.22
CA SER A 193 -4.19 -28.86 -18.70
C SER A 193 -4.04 -29.90 -17.60
N VAL A 194 -3.36 -29.55 -16.49
CA VAL A 194 -3.27 -30.42 -15.30
C VAL A 194 -4.42 -30.21 -14.30
N GLY A 195 -5.38 -29.31 -14.58
CA GLY A 195 -6.55 -29.08 -13.74
C GLY A 195 -6.32 -28.19 -12.51
N LEU A 196 -5.16 -27.50 -12.42
CA LEU A 196 -4.84 -26.62 -11.29
C LEU A 196 -5.59 -25.28 -11.36
N ILE A 197 -5.84 -24.79 -12.59
CA ILE A 197 -6.46 -23.50 -12.85
C ILE A 197 -7.52 -23.58 -13.95
N MET A 198 -8.34 -22.54 -14.03
CA MET A 198 -9.27 -22.29 -15.14
C MET A 198 -8.50 -21.96 -16.43
N SER A 199 -9.20 -21.95 -17.56
CA SER A 199 -8.57 -21.61 -18.85
C SER A 199 -8.21 -20.13 -18.94
N HIS A 200 -7.19 -19.79 -19.73
CA HIS A 200 -6.77 -18.40 -19.95
C HIS A 200 -7.92 -17.53 -20.49
N LYS A 201 -8.73 -18.10 -21.40
CA LYS A 201 -9.94 -17.46 -21.94
C LYS A 201 -10.92 -17.13 -20.82
N TRP A 202 -11.22 -18.10 -19.94
CA TRP A 202 -12.13 -17.88 -18.81
C TRP A 202 -11.61 -16.75 -17.90
N THR A 203 -10.32 -16.75 -17.55
CA THR A 203 -9.74 -15.74 -16.66
C THR A 203 -9.73 -14.35 -17.27
N THR A 204 -9.49 -14.24 -18.58
CA THR A 204 -9.55 -12.96 -19.29
C THR A 204 -10.97 -12.38 -19.30
N THR A 205 -11.99 -13.24 -19.45
CA THR A 205 -13.39 -12.85 -19.30
C THR A 205 -13.72 -12.47 -17.87
N ALA A 206 -13.22 -13.22 -16.87
CA ALA A 206 -13.42 -12.91 -15.46
C ALA A 206 -12.88 -11.52 -15.10
N PHE A 207 -11.68 -11.16 -15.57
CA PHE A 207 -11.10 -9.82 -15.35
C PHE A 207 -11.98 -8.72 -15.97
N ALA A 208 -12.51 -8.95 -17.18
CA ALA A 208 -13.42 -8.03 -17.84
C ALA A 208 -14.71 -7.83 -17.04
N ASN A 209 -15.30 -8.92 -16.53
CA ASN A 209 -16.52 -8.87 -15.73
C ASN A 209 -16.29 -8.14 -14.40
N ILE A 210 -15.15 -8.37 -13.74
CA ILE A 210 -14.76 -7.64 -12.53
C ILE A 210 -14.64 -6.14 -12.84
N ALA A 211 -13.99 -5.78 -13.96
CA ALA A 211 -13.85 -4.38 -14.38
C ALA A 211 -15.22 -3.73 -14.66
N THR A 212 -16.10 -4.40 -15.41
CA THR A 212 -17.46 -3.89 -15.70
C THR A 212 -18.28 -3.66 -14.43
N ARG A 213 -18.23 -4.60 -13.47
CA ARG A 213 -18.90 -4.43 -12.17
C ARG A 213 -18.33 -3.29 -11.35
N ALA A 214 -17.01 -3.09 -11.38
CA ALA A 214 -16.37 -1.95 -10.73
C ALA A 214 -16.80 -0.62 -11.36
N GLU A 215 -16.94 -0.55 -12.68
CA GLU A 215 -17.47 0.61 -13.40
C GLU A 215 -18.94 0.89 -13.01
N GLU A 216 -19.79 -0.13 -12.97
CA GLU A 216 -21.19 -0.01 -12.53
C GLU A 216 -21.29 0.48 -11.08
N ALA A 217 -20.46 -0.06 -10.19
CA ALA A 217 -20.40 0.37 -8.79
C ALA A 217 -19.85 1.80 -8.64
N ALA A 218 -18.91 2.23 -9.50
CA ALA A 218 -18.44 3.60 -9.54
C ALA A 218 -19.55 4.56 -9.96
N ARG A 219 -20.33 4.22 -10.99
CA ARG A 219 -21.48 5.01 -11.46
C ARG A 219 -22.57 5.14 -10.39
N SER A 220 -22.90 4.06 -9.69
CA SER A 220 -23.83 4.14 -8.54
C SER A 220 -23.24 5.03 -7.45
N ALA A 221 -21.95 4.88 -7.11
CA ALA A 221 -21.33 5.68 -6.07
C ALA A 221 -21.34 7.18 -6.36
N VAL A 222 -21.12 7.62 -7.60
CA VAL A 222 -21.20 9.04 -7.96
C VAL A 222 -22.59 9.63 -7.75
N ASN A 223 -23.64 8.84 -8.01
CA ASN A 223 -25.03 9.29 -7.87
C ASN A 223 -25.52 9.25 -6.41
N ASP A 224 -25.05 8.28 -5.62
CA ASP A 224 -25.58 8.00 -4.28
C ASP A 224 -24.73 8.61 -3.15
N ARG A 225 -23.51 9.10 -3.44
CA ARG A 225 -22.53 9.50 -2.44
C ARG A 225 -21.76 10.75 -2.87
N ALA A 226 -21.26 11.48 -1.88
CA ALA A 226 -20.21 12.46 -2.12
C ALA A 226 -18.96 11.75 -2.67
N THR A 227 -18.42 12.28 -3.78
CA THR A 227 -17.23 11.73 -4.42
C THR A 227 -16.29 12.85 -4.88
N PHE A 228 -15.02 12.53 -5.08
CA PHE A 228 -14.07 13.41 -5.76
C PHE A 228 -13.16 12.59 -6.69
N LEU A 229 -12.56 13.27 -7.66
CA LEU A 229 -11.71 12.65 -8.68
C LEU A 229 -10.26 13.11 -8.54
N SER A 230 -9.34 12.19 -8.82
CA SER A 230 -7.94 12.52 -9.06
C SER A 230 -7.47 11.82 -10.32
N HIS A 231 -6.64 12.48 -11.12
CA HIS A 231 -6.03 11.88 -12.29
C HIS A 231 -4.58 12.36 -12.44
N ASP A 232 -3.78 11.56 -13.14
CA ASP A 232 -2.38 11.89 -13.43
C ASP A 232 -1.89 11.04 -14.63
N ASN A 233 -0.72 11.42 -15.17
CA ASN A 233 -0.12 10.89 -16.37
C ASN A 233 0.34 9.43 -16.25
N LEU A 234 -0.21 8.61 -17.13
CA LEU A 234 0.16 7.22 -17.36
C LEU A 234 1.07 7.07 -18.58
N ASN A 235 2.34 7.39 -18.37
CA ASN A 235 3.39 7.23 -19.37
C ASN A 235 3.92 5.79 -19.50
N ILE A 236 3.78 5.16 -20.68
CA ILE A 236 4.23 3.78 -20.94
C ILE A 236 5.27 3.76 -22.07
N PRO A 237 6.56 3.53 -21.76
CA PRO A 237 7.60 3.40 -22.78
C PRO A 237 7.56 2.01 -23.42
N LYS A 238 7.28 1.93 -24.72
CA LYS A 238 7.37 0.68 -25.48
C LYS A 238 8.68 0.65 -26.26
N ARG A 239 9.63 -0.12 -25.74
CA ARG A 239 10.92 -0.37 -26.38
C ARG A 239 10.80 -1.55 -27.32
N VAL A 240 11.21 -1.36 -28.57
CA VAL A 240 11.26 -2.43 -29.57
C VAL A 240 12.68 -2.99 -29.65
N PHE A 241 12.81 -4.32 -29.72
CA PHE A 241 14.12 -5.00 -29.68
C PHE A 241 14.98 -4.69 -30.90
N SER A 242 14.37 -4.54 -32.08
CA SER A 242 15.06 -4.20 -33.33
C SER A 242 14.37 -3.02 -33.99
N MET A 243 15.05 -1.86 -33.97
CA MET A 243 14.51 -0.64 -34.58
C MET A 243 14.63 -0.69 -36.12
N ARG A 244 13.57 -0.29 -36.82
CA ARG A 244 13.48 -0.12 -38.29
C ARG A 244 12.66 1.13 -38.59
N LEU A 245 12.63 1.57 -39.84
CA LEU A 245 11.85 2.74 -40.28
C LEU A 245 10.39 2.71 -39.75
N GLU A 246 9.75 1.54 -39.83
CA GLU A 246 8.35 1.33 -39.40
C GLU A 246 8.21 0.72 -37.99
N ASN A 247 9.33 0.45 -37.31
CA ASN A 247 9.33 -0.19 -35.98
C ASN A 247 10.26 0.59 -35.05
N GLN A 248 9.75 1.70 -34.53
CA GLN A 248 10.47 2.56 -33.60
C GLN A 248 9.98 2.34 -32.16
N SER A 249 10.83 2.69 -31.20
CA SER A 249 10.38 2.81 -29.81
C SER A 249 9.37 3.95 -29.73
N HIS A 250 8.21 3.72 -29.12
CA HIS A 250 7.17 4.73 -28.97
C HIS A 250 6.81 4.89 -27.50
N PHE A 251 6.32 6.07 -27.17
CA PHE A 251 5.93 6.44 -25.83
C PHE A 251 4.42 6.73 -25.86
N HIS A 252 3.64 5.92 -25.15
CA HIS A 252 2.22 6.20 -24.98
C HIS A 252 2.06 7.20 -23.84
N SER A 253 1.55 8.40 -24.15
CA SER A 253 1.09 9.38 -23.17
C SER A 253 -0.40 9.16 -22.96
N ALA A 254 -0.76 8.52 -21.86
CA ALA A 254 -2.13 8.23 -21.47
C ALA A 254 -2.41 8.85 -20.10
N CYS A 255 -3.66 8.84 -19.65
CA CYS A 255 -4.07 9.32 -18.32
C CYS A 255 -4.78 8.21 -17.55
N ALA A 256 -4.54 8.14 -16.24
CA ALA A 256 -5.30 7.28 -15.33
C ALA A 256 -6.10 8.16 -14.37
N GLY A 257 -7.35 7.78 -14.10
CA GLY A 257 -8.23 8.45 -13.15
C GLY A 257 -8.67 7.50 -12.04
N THR A 258 -8.88 8.03 -10.84
CA THR A 258 -9.49 7.32 -9.72
C THR A 258 -10.61 8.17 -9.15
N LEU A 259 -11.77 7.53 -8.96
CA LEU A 259 -12.88 8.06 -8.19
C LEU A 259 -12.73 7.64 -6.72
N TRP A 260 -12.78 8.61 -5.82
CA TRP A 260 -12.73 8.42 -4.39
C TRP A 260 -14.12 8.66 -3.80
N VAL A 261 -14.59 7.74 -2.96
CA VAL A 261 -15.93 7.78 -2.38
C VAL A 261 -15.82 8.16 -0.91
N LEU A 262 -16.37 9.32 -0.55
CA LEU A 262 -16.40 9.80 0.83
C LEU A 262 -17.33 8.93 1.70
N PRO A 263 -17.21 8.97 3.04
CA PRO A 263 -18.11 8.24 3.98
C PRO A 263 -19.61 8.54 3.78
N LYS A 264 -20.50 7.68 4.32
CA LYS A 264 -21.96 7.74 4.03
C LYS A 264 -22.62 8.95 4.65
N GLU A 265 -22.10 9.34 5.80
CA GLU A 265 -22.49 10.49 6.61
C GLU A 265 -22.18 11.82 5.93
N ILE A 266 -21.29 11.85 4.93
CA ILE A 266 -20.98 13.06 4.18
C ILE A 266 -21.98 13.21 3.04
N ALA A 267 -22.84 14.21 3.17
CA ALA A 267 -23.78 14.62 2.14
C ALA A 267 -23.54 16.09 1.78
N PHE A 268 -23.55 16.40 0.49
CA PHE A 268 -23.49 17.78 0.02
C PHE A 268 -24.87 18.43 0.19
N PRO A 269 -24.96 19.63 0.80
CA PRO A 269 -26.21 20.39 0.83
C PRO A 269 -26.72 20.66 -0.59
N THR A 270 -28.04 20.62 -0.79
CA THR A 270 -28.63 20.97 -2.10
C THR A 270 -28.35 22.42 -2.51
N THR A 271 -28.04 23.28 -1.55
CA THR A 271 -27.66 24.69 -1.73
C THR A 271 -26.18 24.90 -2.05
N LEU A 272 -25.34 23.86 -1.96
CA LEU A 272 -23.87 23.99 -2.01
C LEU A 272 -23.37 24.69 -3.27
N ASN A 273 -23.91 24.33 -4.45
CA ASN A 273 -23.52 24.95 -5.71
C ASN A 273 -23.82 26.46 -5.71
N ARG A 274 -24.98 26.86 -5.19
CA ARG A 274 -25.38 28.26 -5.08
C ARG A 274 -24.50 29.02 -4.09
N GLU A 275 -24.28 28.45 -2.90
CA GLU A 275 -23.40 29.03 -1.87
C GLU A 275 -21.98 29.22 -2.41
N MET A 276 -21.47 28.23 -3.14
CA MET A 276 -20.15 28.30 -3.76
C MET A 276 -20.08 29.38 -4.84
N GLN A 277 -21.10 29.50 -5.70
CA GLN A 277 -21.18 30.60 -6.68
C GLN A 277 -21.22 31.98 -6.00
N GLU A 278 -22.09 32.16 -5.00
CA GLU A 278 -22.22 33.43 -4.26
C GLU A 278 -20.91 33.80 -3.55
N SER A 279 -20.29 32.84 -2.87
CA SER A 279 -19.01 33.00 -2.19
C SER A 279 -17.87 33.34 -3.16
N ARG A 280 -17.76 32.63 -4.29
CA ARG A 280 -16.77 32.96 -5.35
C ARG A 280 -16.99 34.34 -5.95
N ILE A 281 -18.24 34.76 -6.19
CA ILE A 281 -18.55 36.11 -6.68
C ILE A 281 -18.03 37.17 -5.69
N GLN A 282 -18.26 36.99 -4.39
CA GLN A 282 -17.75 37.93 -3.38
C GLN A 282 -16.23 37.89 -3.28
N GLY A 283 -15.62 36.71 -3.17
CA GLY A 283 -14.17 36.53 -3.09
C GLY A 283 -13.42 36.96 -4.35
N SER A 284 -14.06 36.99 -5.51
CA SER A 284 -13.44 37.46 -6.76
C SER A 284 -13.28 38.99 -6.86
N LYS A 285 -13.86 39.76 -5.92
CA LYS A 285 -13.83 41.23 -5.95
C LYS A 285 -12.48 41.81 -5.53
N ALA A 286 -11.79 41.15 -4.61
CA ALA A 286 -10.50 41.58 -4.09
C ALA A 286 -9.67 40.37 -3.65
N PRO A 287 -8.33 40.42 -3.77
CA PRO A 287 -7.48 39.38 -3.22
C PRO A 287 -7.57 39.38 -1.69
N PHE A 288 -7.35 38.21 -1.08
CA PHE A 288 -7.06 38.13 0.34
C PHE A 288 -5.92 39.10 0.71
N ASP A 289 -6.01 39.72 1.88
CA ASP A 289 -4.93 40.55 2.39
C ASP A 289 -3.81 39.66 2.94
N PHE A 290 -2.89 39.28 2.03
CA PHE A 290 -1.77 38.40 2.35
C PHE A 290 -0.82 38.98 3.40
N SER A 291 -0.88 40.28 3.72
CA SER A 291 -0.07 40.84 4.81
C SER A 291 -0.45 40.23 6.16
N GLN A 292 -1.70 39.78 6.32
CA GLN A 292 -2.18 39.05 7.50
C GLN A 292 -1.47 37.71 7.70
N LEU A 293 -0.82 37.15 6.67
CA LEU A 293 -0.01 35.94 6.83
C LEU A 293 1.35 36.22 7.47
N LEU A 294 1.84 37.47 7.42
CA LEU A 294 3.06 37.90 8.11
C LEU A 294 2.82 38.06 9.62
N ASP A 295 1.62 38.50 9.99
CA ASP A 295 1.16 38.61 11.38
C ASP A 295 0.55 37.28 11.84
N THR A 296 1.38 36.23 11.89
CA THR A 296 0.93 34.90 12.33
C THR A 296 0.25 35.01 13.69
N GLU A 297 -0.99 34.52 13.80
CA GLU A 297 -1.70 34.49 15.06
C GLU A 297 -0.84 33.82 16.14
N PRO A 298 -0.73 34.39 17.36
CA PRO A 298 0.17 33.87 18.39
C PRO A 298 -0.03 32.38 18.68
N ILE A 299 -1.26 31.88 18.54
CA ILE A 299 -1.61 30.47 18.74
C ILE A 299 -1.00 29.56 17.67
N ILE A 300 -1.02 29.95 16.39
CA ILE A 300 -0.45 29.19 15.28
C ILE A 300 1.08 29.12 15.44
N TYR A 301 1.72 30.26 15.74
CA TYR A 301 3.15 30.29 16.02
C TYR A 301 3.53 29.36 17.18
N GLN A 302 2.76 29.40 18.28
CA GLN A 302 3.02 28.53 19.43
C GLN A 302 2.85 27.05 19.09
N CYS A 303 1.83 26.70 18.29
CA CYS A 303 1.64 25.34 17.80
C CYS A 303 2.85 24.86 16.99
N LEU A 304 3.28 25.62 15.98
CA LEU A 304 4.44 25.29 15.15
C LEU A 304 5.73 25.20 15.96
N ARG A 305 5.94 26.10 16.93
CA ARG A 305 7.07 26.04 17.86
C ARG A 305 7.05 24.74 18.66
N ASN A 306 5.91 24.41 19.28
CA ASN A 306 5.78 23.21 20.11
C ASN A 306 6.04 21.93 19.29
N GLN A 307 5.56 21.88 18.05
CA GLN A 307 5.84 20.77 17.13
C GLN A 307 7.33 20.68 16.77
N GLY A 308 7.98 21.82 16.50
CA GLY A 308 9.42 21.89 16.23
C GLY A 308 10.27 21.42 17.43
N VAL A 309 9.95 21.87 18.64
CA VAL A 309 10.59 21.43 19.90
C VAL A 309 10.40 19.92 20.07
N TYR A 310 9.18 19.42 19.88
CA TYR A 310 8.92 17.98 19.98
C TYR A 310 9.67 17.18 18.91
N ARG A 311 9.80 17.69 17.68
CA ARG A 311 10.59 17.02 16.64
C ARG A 311 12.06 16.91 17.06
N ILE A 312 12.65 17.95 17.62
CA ILE A 312 14.02 17.94 18.16
C ILE A 312 14.15 16.92 19.30
N LEU A 313 13.18 16.89 20.21
CA LEU A 313 13.11 15.91 21.29
C LEU A 313 12.99 14.48 20.75
N SER A 314 12.18 14.26 19.73
CA SER A 314 11.95 12.95 19.12
C SER A 314 13.24 12.37 18.52
N PHE A 315 14.14 13.20 17.97
CA PHE A 315 15.45 12.75 17.49
C PHE A 315 16.34 12.22 18.61
N LEU A 316 16.27 12.84 19.80
CA LEU A 316 16.98 12.37 20.98
C LEU A 316 16.38 11.06 21.51
N LEU A 317 15.06 11.04 21.72
CA LEU A 317 14.38 9.87 22.28
C LEU A 317 14.52 8.66 21.36
N ASN A 318 14.42 8.83 20.05
CA ASN A 318 14.56 7.74 19.09
C ASN A 318 16.02 7.31 18.83
N CYS A 319 17.00 7.97 19.44
CA CYS A 319 18.39 7.54 19.39
C CYS A 319 18.57 6.20 20.14
N PRO A 320 19.26 5.20 19.54
CA PRO A 320 19.57 3.95 20.23
C PRO A 320 20.30 4.12 21.57
N ALA A 321 21.10 5.18 21.72
CA ALA A 321 21.79 5.50 22.97
C ALA A 321 20.84 5.81 24.15
N LEU A 322 19.59 6.21 23.86
CA LEU A 322 18.54 6.43 24.85
C LEU A 322 17.45 5.35 24.83
N ALA A 323 17.70 4.19 24.21
CA ALA A 323 16.74 3.10 24.15
C ALA A 323 16.28 2.64 25.54
N ALA A 324 17.18 2.68 26.54
CA ALA A 324 16.92 2.29 27.93
C ALA A 324 16.63 3.47 28.87
N TYR A 325 16.34 4.67 28.34
CA TYR A 325 15.98 5.81 29.18
C TYR A 325 14.66 5.53 29.93
N TRP A 326 14.74 5.51 31.26
CA TRP A 326 13.67 5.04 32.14
C TRP A 326 12.37 5.85 32.00
N ASP A 327 12.49 7.18 31.99
CA ASP A 327 11.35 8.10 31.94
C ASP A 327 10.93 8.49 30.51
N ARG A 328 11.22 7.64 29.51
CA ARG A 328 10.91 7.90 28.09
C ARG A 328 9.44 8.19 27.82
N ASN A 329 8.55 7.61 28.62
CA ASN A 329 7.10 7.73 28.46
C ASN A 329 6.50 8.76 29.44
N ASP A 330 7.32 9.63 30.04
CA ASP A 330 6.81 10.73 30.87
C ASP A 330 5.86 11.62 30.03
N PRO A 331 4.67 11.99 30.56
CA PRO A 331 3.72 12.85 29.87
C PRO A 331 4.33 14.17 29.35
N ILE A 332 5.36 14.73 30.00
CA ILE A 332 6.00 15.98 29.56
C ILE A 332 6.79 15.82 28.25
N LEU A 333 7.21 14.59 27.92
CA LEU A 333 7.93 14.26 26.68
C LEU A 333 6.99 13.80 25.57
N SER A 334 5.67 13.82 25.82
CA SER A 334 4.67 13.41 24.83
C SER A 334 4.55 14.42 23.69
N PRO A 335 4.09 13.97 22.50
CA PRO A 335 3.77 14.89 21.42
C PRO A 335 2.79 15.98 21.88
N PRO A 336 2.96 17.22 21.41
CA PRO A 336 2.00 18.29 21.62
C PRO A 336 0.63 17.91 21.02
N PRO A 337 -0.47 18.53 21.50
CA PRO A 337 -1.80 18.24 20.99
C PRO A 337 -1.89 18.50 19.49
N PRO A 338 -2.64 17.67 18.74
CA PRO A 338 -2.86 17.90 17.33
C PRO A 338 -3.74 19.13 17.09
N VAL A 339 -3.65 19.71 15.89
CA VAL A 339 -4.47 20.87 15.50
C VAL A 339 -5.81 20.42 14.94
N HIS A 340 -5.78 19.58 13.91
CA HIS A 340 -6.98 18.95 13.35
C HIS A 340 -6.63 17.55 12.84
N LEU A 341 -6.79 16.56 13.72
CA LEU A 341 -6.47 15.18 13.42
C LEU A 341 -7.63 14.45 12.75
N LEU A 342 -7.39 13.90 11.56
CA LEU A 342 -8.36 13.09 10.83
C LEU A 342 -8.65 11.77 11.57
N PRO A 343 -9.87 11.21 11.47
CA PRO A 343 -10.18 9.94 12.10
C PRO A 343 -9.53 8.76 11.35
N CYS A 344 -9.18 7.70 12.08
CA CYS A 344 -8.57 6.49 11.51
C CYS A 344 -9.24 5.25 12.09
N GLY A 345 -9.33 4.19 11.28
CA GLY A 345 -9.92 2.92 11.65
C GLY A 345 -10.36 2.15 10.40
N PRO A 346 -10.80 0.89 10.53
CA PRO A 346 -11.34 0.11 9.41
C PRO A 346 -12.50 0.82 8.67
N GLU A 347 -13.31 1.57 9.40
CA GLU A 347 -14.45 2.37 8.90
C GLU A 347 -14.02 3.61 8.12
N HIS A 348 -12.80 4.11 8.35
CA HIS A 348 -12.23 5.27 7.66
C HIS A 348 -11.29 4.86 6.50
N ILE A 349 -11.29 3.59 6.09
CA ILE A 349 -10.60 3.15 4.88
C ILE A 349 -11.34 3.70 3.66
N ILE A 350 -10.65 4.53 2.88
CA ILE A 350 -11.23 5.16 1.69
C ILE A 350 -11.64 4.09 0.67
N LYS A 351 -12.87 4.21 0.16
CA LYS A 351 -13.32 3.41 -0.99
C LYS A 351 -12.91 4.12 -2.27
N GLN A 352 -12.41 3.36 -3.24
CA GLN A 352 -11.90 3.89 -4.50
C GLN A 352 -12.30 3.02 -5.68
N PHE A 353 -12.46 3.65 -6.85
CA PHE A 353 -12.65 2.99 -8.13
C PHE A 353 -11.67 3.55 -9.15
N ILE A 354 -10.80 2.69 -9.68
CA ILE A 354 -9.90 3.07 -10.78
C ILE A 354 -10.72 3.08 -12.07
N LEU A 355 -10.67 4.17 -12.82
CA LEU A 355 -11.35 4.32 -14.09
C LEU A 355 -10.57 3.63 -15.22
N ARG A 356 -11.20 3.46 -16.38
CA ARG A 356 -10.49 2.97 -17.55
C ARG A 356 -9.43 3.98 -17.96
N THR A 357 -8.23 3.52 -18.21
CA THR A 357 -7.15 4.36 -18.73
C THR A 357 -7.57 5.03 -20.04
N ALA A 358 -7.39 6.36 -20.11
CA ALA A 358 -7.68 7.16 -21.28
C ALA A 358 -6.42 7.38 -22.11
N ASP A 359 -6.47 7.11 -23.41
CA ASP A 359 -5.36 7.39 -24.34
C ASP A 359 -5.38 8.88 -24.75
N ILE A 360 -5.19 9.75 -23.75
CA ILE A 360 -5.24 11.21 -23.89
C ILE A 360 -3.99 11.77 -23.20
N ASP A 361 -3.26 12.62 -23.92
CA ASP A 361 -2.13 13.37 -23.38
C ASP A 361 -2.64 14.56 -22.58
N GLU A 362 -2.44 14.53 -21.26
CA GLU A 362 -2.94 15.52 -20.31
C GLU A 362 -2.00 16.74 -20.19
N ALA A 363 -0.87 16.76 -20.92
CA ALA A 363 0.16 17.79 -20.80
C ALA A 363 -0.27 19.23 -21.20
N SER A 364 -1.41 19.40 -21.86
CA SER A 364 -1.95 20.71 -22.27
C SER A 364 -3.30 21.00 -21.62
N TYR A 365 -3.74 22.27 -21.62
CA TYR A 365 -5.07 22.66 -21.13
C TYR A 365 -6.20 21.95 -21.90
N GLU A 366 -6.09 21.87 -23.23
CA GLU A 366 -7.04 21.13 -24.08
C GLU A 366 -7.02 19.62 -23.76
N GLY A 367 -5.83 19.07 -23.48
CA GLY A 367 -5.68 17.68 -23.04
C GLY A 367 -6.40 17.42 -21.72
N ASN A 368 -6.25 18.33 -20.75
CA ASN A 368 -6.96 18.30 -19.47
C ASN A 368 -8.48 18.36 -19.64
N GLU A 369 -9.00 19.25 -20.49
CA GLU A 369 -10.44 19.32 -20.79
C GLU A 369 -10.98 18.00 -21.37
N LYS A 370 -10.24 17.39 -22.31
CA LYS A 370 -10.58 16.08 -22.88
C LYS A 370 -10.58 14.97 -21.84
N VAL A 371 -9.63 14.99 -20.91
CA VAL A 371 -9.55 14.04 -19.80
C VAL A 371 -10.76 14.18 -18.87
N LEU A 372 -11.15 15.41 -18.51
CA LEU A 372 -12.35 15.66 -17.70
C LEU A 372 -13.63 15.17 -18.39
N ALA A 373 -13.78 15.45 -19.69
CA ALA A 373 -14.90 14.96 -20.48
C ALA A 373 -14.94 13.42 -20.52
N GLU A 374 -13.79 12.76 -20.65
CA GLU A 374 -13.70 11.30 -20.65
C GLU A 374 -14.09 10.70 -19.29
N TRP A 375 -13.71 11.32 -18.16
CA TRP A 375 -14.15 10.86 -16.84
C TRP A 375 -15.66 11.01 -16.64
N GLN A 376 -16.23 12.15 -17.05
CA GLN A 376 -17.68 12.35 -16.99
C GLN A 376 -18.42 11.31 -17.83
N ARG A 377 -17.95 11.05 -19.05
CA ARG A 377 -18.51 10.03 -19.95
C ARG A 377 -18.44 8.61 -19.35
N GLN A 378 -17.32 8.24 -18.73
CA GLN A 378 -17.19 6.92 -18.09
C GLN A 378 -18.14 6.76 -16.90
N LEU A 379 -18.32 7.84 -16.12
CA LEU A 379 -19.17 7.91 -14.94
C LEU A 379 -20.65 8.19 -15.25
N LYS A 380 -20.99 8.52 -16.51
CA LYS A 380 -22.33 8.93 -16.96
C LYS A 380 -22.87 10.15 -16.21
N ILE A 381 -21.99 11.11 -15.99
CA ILE A 381 -22.31 12.44 -15.43
C ILE A 381 -21.94 13.55 -16.41
N ASP A 382 -21.81 13.20 -17.69
CA ASP A 382 -21.66 14.14 -18.78
C ASP A 382 -22.94 14.98 -18.87
N THR A 383 -22.91 16.13 -18.20
CA THR A 383 -23.97 17.14 -18.24
C THR A 383 -23.52 18.36 -19.02
N TYR A 384 -24.51 19.08 -19.55
CA TYR A 384 -24.33 20.22 -20.44
C TYR A 384 -24.11 21.51 -19.62
N GLU A 385 -23.04 21.55 -18.81
CA GLU A 385 -22.78 22.66 -17.90
C GLU A 385 -21.35 23.18 -18.02
N ARG A 386 -21.20 24.50 -17.85
CA ARG A 386 -19.91 25.10 -17.55
C ARG A 386 -19.31 24.36 -16.35
N LEU A 387 -18.02 24.00 -16.42
CA LEU A 387 -17.28 23.29 -15.35
C LEU A 387 -17.12 24.11 -14.05
N ASP A 388 -17.95 25.14 -13.82
CA ASP A 388 -17.91 26.01 -12.66
C ASP A 388 -18.21 25.28 -11.35
N TRP A 389 -18.98 24.19 -11.40
CA TRP A 389 -19.25 23.34 -10.25
C TRP A 389 -18.01 22.56 -9.76
N ILE A 390 -16.94 22.48 -10.57
CA ILE A 390 -15.69 21.84 -10.18
C ILE A 390 -14.87 22.78 -9.28
N THR A 391 -14.32 22.22 -8.20
CA THR A 391 -13.28 22.86 -7.40
C THR A 391 -12.02 22.00 -7.47
N THR A 392 -10.94 22.57 -7.98
CA THR A 392 -9.63 21.91 -8.01
C THR A 392 -8.93 22.11 -6.69
N VAL A 393 -8.17 21.11 -6.27
CA VAL A 393 -7.39 21.12 -5.04
C VAL A 393 -5.96 20.71 -5.36
N ASN A 394 -5.00 21.34 -4.71
CA ASN A 394 -3.57 21.08 -4.88
C ASN A 394 -3.17 19.65 -4.47
N GLY A 395 -2.21 19.08 -5.21
CA GLY A 395 -1.57 17.80 -4.85
C GLY A 395 -0.50 18.00 -3.78
N TRP A 396 -0.78 17.57 -2.54
CA TRP A 396 0.16 17.73 -1.43
C TRP A 396 1.46 16.94 -1.59
N PHE A 397 1.46 15.81 -2.29
CA PHE A 397 2.71 15.10 -2.56
C PHE A 397 3.62 15.86 -3.51
N HIS A 398 3.07 16.50 -4.55
CA HIS A 398 3.84 17.39 -5.40
C HIS A 398 4.39 18.59 -4.64
N ILE A 399 3.65 19.14 -3.66
CA ILE A 399 4.15 20.19 -2.77
C ILE A 399 5.29 19.69 -1.90
N GLU A 400 5.21 18.49 -1.32
CA GLU A 400 6.30 17.87 -0.57
C GLU A 400 7.56 17.69 -1.44
N ILE A 401 7.40 17.26 -2.70
CA ILE A 401 8.52 17.13 -3.67
C ILE A 401 9.13 18.50 -3.97
N ALA A 402 8.30 19.52 -4.22
CA ALA A 402 8.73 20.87 -4.53
C ALA A 402 9.47 21.52 -3.34
N PHE A 403 8.98 21.28 -2.11
CA PHE A 403 9.63 21.75 -0.90
C PHE A 403 11.01 21.08 -0.75
N ALA A 404 11.10 19.75 -0.82
CA ALA A 404 12.38 19.05 -0.75
C ALA A 404 13.37 19.54 -1.83
N SER A 405 12.88 19.75 -3.05
CA SER A 405 13.70 20.26 -4.17
C SER A 405 14.16 21.71 -3.95
N SER A 406 13.31 22.54 -3.32
CA SER A 406 13.65 23.91 -2.91
C SER A 406 14.78 23.91 -1.87
N LEU A 407 14.67 23.05 -0.85
CA LEU A 407 15.72 22.87 0.17
C LEU A 407 17.02 22.38 -0.46
N HIS A 408 16.94 21.39 -1.35
CA HIS A 408 18.09 20.88 -2.09
C HIS A 408 18.80 22.01 -2.83
N LYS A 409 18.07 22.78 -3.65
CA LYS A 409 18.65 23.89 -4.43
C LYS A 409 19.25 24.98 -3.54
N GLN A 410 18.61 25.35 -2.44
CA GLN A 410 19.06 26.41 -1.53
C GLN A 410 20.32 26.00 -0.77
N HIS A 411 20.36 24.77 -0.26
CA HIS A 411 21.37 24.30 0.69
C HIS A 411 22.41 23.34 0.07
N LEU A 412 22.42 23.14 -1.26
CA LEU A 412 23.35 22.19 -1.90
C LEU A 412 24.82 22.54 -1.61
N GLY A 413 25.25 23.74 -2.03
CA GLY A 413 26.64 24.18 -1.95
C GLY A 413 27.63 23.24 -2.66
N THR A 414 28.87 23.25 -2.20
CA THR A 414 29.96 22.38 -2.68
C THR A 414 30.44 21.41 -1.61
N SER A 415 31.23 20.41 -2.02
CA SER A 415 31.86 19.43 -1.12
C SER A 415 32.75 20.05 -0.03
N GLY A 416 33.32 21.22 -0.30
CA GLY A 416 34.16 21.97 0.64
C GLY A 416 33.40 22.98 1.52
N GLY A 417 32.09 23.14 1.30
CA GLY A 417 31.22 24.02 2.08
C GLY A 417 30.64 23.33 3.32
N ILE A 418 29.46 23.75 3.75
CA ILE A 418 28.71 23.17 4.88
C ILE A 418 27.29 22.71 4.49
N GLY A 419 27.01 22.66 3.18
CA GLY A 419 25.72 22.31 2.61
C GLY A 419 25.51 20.80 2.41
N LEU A 420 24.39 20.45 1.78
CA LEU A 420 23.96 19.08 1.50
C LEU A 420 24.96 18.31 0.63
N HIS A 421 25.70 18.97 -0.27
CA HIS A 421 26.73 18.31 -1.08
C HIS A 421 27.79 17.66 -0.21
N LYS A 422 28.27 18.36 0.82
CA LYS A 422 29.21 17.80 1.80
C LYS A 422 28.60 16.59 2.52
N ALA A 423 27.35 16.68 2.93
CA ALA A 423 26.64 15.53 3.52
C ALA A 423 26.61 14.33 2.58
N PHE A 424 26.27 14.57 1.30
CA PHE A 424 26.18 13.51 0.30
C PHE A 424 27.54 12.87 0.02
N ASP A 425 28.63 13.63 -0.02
CA ASP A 425 29.98 13.09 -0.17
C ASP A 425 30.43 12.29 1.05
N VAL A 426 30.27 12.85 2.25
CA VAL A 426 30.67 12.19 3.51
C VAL A 426 29.91 10.88 3.71
N LEU A 427 28.62 10.86 3.37
CA LEU A 427 27.74 9.70 3.50
C LEU A 427 27.70 8.83 2.24
N GLN A 428 28.46 9.17 1.20
CA GLN A 428 28.51 8.46 -0.07
C GLN A 428 27.13 8.27 -0.74
N ARG A 429 26.23 9.25 -0.57
CA ARG A 429 24.90 9.26 -1.20
C ARG A 429 25.01 9.66 -2.67
N LYS A 430 25.03 8.66 -3.56
CA LYS A 430 25.12 8.86 -5.00
C LYS A 430 23.79 9.32 -5.60
N GLY A 431 23.85 10.10 -6.69
CA GLY A 431 22.67 10.53 -7.44
C GLY A 431 21.92 11.73 -6.86
N LEU A 432 22.42 12.34 -5.76
CA LEU A 432 21.84 13.53 -5.14
C LEU A 432 22.60 14.84 -5.48
N MET A 433 23.68 14.77 -6.28
CA MET A 433 24.50 15.95 -6.60
C MET A 433 23.88 16.89 -7.63
N SER A 434 22.91 16.40 -8.40
CA SER A 434 22.13 17.22 -9.31
C SER A 434 20.65 16.94 -9.09
N THR A 435 19.82 17.97 -9.20
CA THR A 435 18.37 17.82 -9.09
C THR A 435 17.87 16.98 -10.26
N GLN A 436 17.39 15.78 -9.98
CA GLN A 436 16.75 14.92 -10.98
C GLN A 436 15.31 14.66 -10.58
N VAL A 437 14.36 14.99 -11.45
CA VAL A 437 12.93 14.75 -11.18
C VAL A 437 12.54 13.29 -11.47
N LYS A 438 13.44 12.50 -12.07
CA LYS A 438 13.16 11.11 -12.50
C LYS A 438 13.84 10.09 -11.58
N GLY A 439 13.13 8.98 -11.33
CA GLY A 439 13.67 7.85 -10.57
C GLY A 439 13.56 8.00 -9.05
N PRO A 440 14.39 7.30 -8.27
CA PRO A 440 14.28 7.28 -6.81
C PRO A 440 14.85 8.54 -6.12
N PHE A 441 15.18 9.60 -6.88
CA PHE A 441 15.80 10.83 -6.37
C PHE A 441 15.04 11.41 -5.17
N TRP A 442 13.72 11.61 -5.29
CA TRP A 442 12.92 12.15 -4.19
C TRP A 442 13.00 11.28 -2.94
N HIS A 443 12.87 9.96 -3.08
CA HIS A 443 12.97 9.03 -1.94
C HIS A 443 14.34 9.12 -1.25
N HIS A 444 15.42 9.19 -2.02
CA HIS A 444 16.76 9.33 -1.49
C HIS A 444 16.99 10.70 -0.84
N LEU A 445 16.36 11.75 -1.36
CA LEU A 445 16.44 13.11 -0.83
C LEU A 445 15.63 13.27 0.48
N ASP A 446 14.38 12.80 0.53
CA ASP A 446 13.52 12.79 1.74
C ASP A 446 14.25 12.11 2.91
N GLU A 447 14.86 10.94 2.64
CA GLU A 447 15.67 10.23 3.63
C GLU A 447 16.94 11.00 4.01
N ALA A 448 17.65 11.57 3.04
CA ALA A 448 18.89 12.31 3.31
C ALA A 448 18.63 13.56 4.17
N LEU A 449 17.59 14.33 3.86
CA LEU A 449 17.19 15.50 4.63
C LEU A 449 16.88 15.10 6.09
N THR A 450 16.17 13.99 6.28
CA THR A 450 15.87 13.48 7.63
C THR A 450 17.13 13.10 8.39
N HIS A 451 18.06 12.36 7.76
CA HIS A 451 19.30 11.92 8.43
C HIS A 451 20.26 13.08 8.72
N VAL A 452 20.35 14.05 7.81
CA VAL A 452 21.18 15.25 7.99
C VAL A 452 20.60 16.13 9.10
N ALA A 453 19.29 16.35 9.13
CA ALA A 453 18.62 17.07 10.21
C ALA A 453 18.84 16.37 11.56
N GLU A 454 18.63 15.06 11.64
CA GLU A 454 18.88 14.30 12.86
C GLU A 454 20.33 14.42 13.36
N ALA A 455 21.30 14.37 12.44
CA ALA A 455 22.70 14.55 12.77
C ALA A 455 23.01 15.96 13.31
N HIS A 456 22.43 17.01 12.72
CA HIS A 456 22.55 18.39 13.21
C HIS A 456 21.99 18.53 14.63
N PHE A 457 20.79 18.01 14.88
CA PHE A 457 20.16 18.12 16.19
C PHE A 457 20.87 17.27 17.23
N ARG A 458 21.39 16.09 16.88
CA ARG A 458 22.24 15.28 17.76
C ARG A 458 23.53 16.01 18.15
N ALA A 459 24.16 16.74 17.21
CA ALA A 459 25.30 17.59 17.52
C ALA A 459 24.92 18.73 18.48
N LEU A 460 23.77 19.38 18.27
CA LEU A 460 23.25 20.42 19.16
C LEU A 460 22.92 19.89 20.55
N TRP A 461 22.36 18.68 20.67
CA TRP A 461 22.11 18.01 21.94
C TRP A 461 23.40 17.83 22.76
N VAL A 462 24.49 17.42 22.12
CA VAL A 462 25.81 17.30 22.76
C VAL A 462 26.35 18.67 23.16
N LEU A 463 26.29 19.65 22.25
CA LEU A 463 26.82 21.00 22.46
C LEU A 463 26.08 21.77 23.57
N VAL A 464 24.76 21.90 23.45
CA VAL A 464 23.90 22.68 24.37
C VAL A 464 23.74 21.94 25.70
N GLY A 465 23.60 20.62 25.66
CA GLY A 465 23.54 19.78 26.85
C GLY A 465 24.88 19.66 27.60
N LYS A 466 25.97 20.22 27.06
CA LYS A 466 27.34 20.12 27.60
C LYS A 466 27.74 18.67 27.90
N ALA A 467 27.29 17.76 27.04
CA ALA A 467 27.53 16.32 27.15
C ALA A 467 28.79 15.94 26.36
N LYS A 468 29.40 14.79 26.67
CA LYS A 468 30.49 14.23 25.83
C LYS A 468 29.92 13.38 24.70
N THR A 469 28.83 12.67 25.00
CA THR A 469 28.10 11.82 24.07
C THR A 469 26.61 12.00 24.25
N ILE A 470 25.81 11.63 23.25
CA ILE A 470 24.34 11.66 23.37
C ILE A 470 23.86 10.82 24.56
N GLY A 471 24.50 9.67 24.82
CA GLY A 471 24.13 8.79 25.92
C GLY A 471 24.27 9.41 27.31
N ASP A 472 25.13 10.42 27.49
CA ASP A 472 25.24 11.14 28.76
C ASP A 472 23.95 11.91 29.12
N LEU A 473 23.14 12.26 28.11
CA LEU A 473 21.86 12.94 28.31
C LEU A 473 20.80 12.04 28.96
N ALA A 474 20.98 10.71 28.98
CA ALA A 474 20.09 9.80 29.68
C ALA A 474 20.09 10.00 31.22
N ARG A 475 21.05 10.77 31.76
CA ARG A 475 21.09 11.16 33.18
C ARG A 475 20.25 12.40 33.50
N LYS A 476 19.75 13.11 32.47
CA LYS A 476 18.89 14.28 32.64
C LYS A 476 17.46 13.84 32.95
N THR A 477 16.77 14.66 33.72
CA THR A 477 15.33 14.49 33.97
C THR A 477 14.51 14.84 32.72
N PRO A 478 13.26 14.35 32.60
CA PRO A 478 12.36 14.72 31.51
C PRO A 478 12.21 16.24 31.32
N MET A 479 12.08 17.00 32.41
CA MET A 479 11.98 18.46 32.38
C MET A 479 13.26 19.11 31.85
N GLU A 480 14.44 18.65 32.29
CA GLU A 480 15.71 19.18 31.77
C GLU A 480 15.86 18.90 30.27
N LEU A 481 15.43 17.73 29.80
CA LEU A 481 15.44 17.41 28.37
C LEU A 481 14.50 18.34 27.59
N LEU A 482 13.28 18.59 28.08
CA LEU A 482 12.36 19.52 27.43
C LEU A 482 12.96 20.93 27.34
N LEU A 483 13.49 21.47 28.44
CA LEU A 483 14.10 22.80 28.47
C LEU A 483 15.30 22.92 27.52
N LEU A 484 16.11 21.85 27.40
CA LEU A 484 17.20 21.80 26.42
C LEU A 484 16.67 21.78 24.98
N ALA A 485 15.58 21.05 24.69
CA ALA A 485 14.97 21.05 23.37
C ALA A 485 14.41 22.43 22.98
N GLU A 486 13.79 23.13 23.95
CA GLU A 486 13.34 24.51 23.77
C GLU A 486 14.51 25.46 23.48
N ASP A 487 15.61 25.35 24.24
CA ASP A 487 16.81 26.16 24.02
C ASP A 487 17.45 25.90 22.65
N ILE A 488 17.51 24.63 22.24
CA ILE A 488 17.99 24.24 20.91
C ILE A 488 17.10 24.86 19.82
N TYR A 489 15.77 24.82 19.97
CA TYR A 489 14.85 25.41 19.00
C TYR A 489 15.00 26.93 18.91
N ASP A 490 14.91 27.62 20.04
CA ASP A 490 14.86 29.07 20.12
C ASP A 490 16.19 29.74 19.72
N GLN A 491 17.33 29.04 19.90
CA GLN A 491 18.65 29.56 19.54
C GLN A 491 19.21 29.02 18.22
N TYR A 492 18.79 27.84 17.75
CA TYR A 492 19.47 27.16 16.62
C TYR A 492 18.56 26.59 15.55
N ALA A 493 17.23 26.75 15.64
CA ALA A 493 16.30 26.11 14.71
C ALA A 493 15.08 26.97 14.34
N CYS A 494 15.13 28.28 14.52
CA CYS A 494 14.05 29.19 14.13
C CYS A 494 14.57 30.48 13.48
N HIS A 495 13.74 31.12 12.66
CA HIS A 495 14.09 32.38 11.97
C HIS A 495 14.34 33.53 12.96
N ARG A 496 13.68 33.52 14.13
CA ARG A 496 13.93 34.49 15.20
C ARG A 496 15.38 34.46 15.67
N ALA A 497 16.02 33.29 15.72
CA ALA A 497 17.44 33.18 16.07
C ALA A 497 18.33 33.91 15.05
N LEU A 498 18.00 33.80 13.76
CA LEU A 498 18.71 34.52 12.68
C LEU A 498 18.55 36.04 12.81
N SER A 499 17.33 36.52 13.05
CA SER A 499 17.08 37.94 13.31
C SER A 499 17.87 38.44 14.52
N MET A 500 17.94 37.66 15.60
CA MET A 500 18.72 38.01 16.79
C MET A 500 20.22 38.08 16.51
N MET A 501 20.79 37.18 15.69
CA MET A 501 22.18 37.27 15.26
C MET A 501 22.46 38.56 14.48
N GLN A 502 21.56 38.93 13.56
CA GLN A 502 21.68 40.18 12.79
C GLN A 502 21.61 41.41 13.70
N LEU A 503 20.65 41.44 14.64
CA LEU A 503 20.51 42.51 15.63
C LEU A 503 21.76 42.67 16.50
N ARG A 504 22.37 41.56 16.90
CA ARG A 504 23.62 41.53 17.69
C ARG A 504 24.87 41.81 16.84
N ARG A 505 24.74 41.92 15.52
CA ARG A 505 25.86 42.03 14.56
C ARG A 505 26.86 40.87 14.71
N GLU A 506 26.35 39.67 14.96
CA GLU A 506 27.13 38.43 14.98
C GLU A 506 27.50 38.02 13.54
N GLU A 507 28.68 38.40 13.09
CA GLU A 507 29.20 38.04 11.76
C GLU A 507 29.82 36.64 11.76
N ASP A 508 28.99 35.61 11.55
CA ASP A 508 29.41 34.22 11.39
C ASP A 508 28.52 33.51 10.36
N GLU A 509 29.03 33.34 9.13
CA GLU A 509 28.27 32.78 8.02
C GLU A 509 27.98 31.29 8.17
N VAL A 510 28.88 30.54 8.81
CA VAL A 510 28.73 29.10 9.02
C VAL A 510 27.63 28.83 10.04
N LYS A 511 27.65 29.55 11.18
CA LYS A 511 26.61 29.43 12.20
C LYS A 511 25.26 29.91 11.65
N TYR A 512 25.23 31.05 10.96
CA TYR A 512 24.02 31.59 10.35
C TYR A 512 23.37 30.57 9.39
N GLN A 513 24.13 30.02 8.44
CA GLN A 513 23.61 29.06 7.48
C GLN A 513 23.21 27.71 8.12
N SER A 514 23.91 27.28 9.18
CA SER A 514 23.54 26.06 9.91
C SER A 514 22.20 26.21 10.64
N ILE A 515 21.95 27.38 11.23
CA ILE A 515 20.65 27.72 11.86
C ILE A 515 19.56 27.84 10.80
N LEU A 516 19.85 28.48 9.67
CA LEU A 516 18.92 28.61 8.55
C LEU A 516 18.50 27.23 8.01
N PHE A 517 19.44 26.32 7.81
CA PHE A 517 19.13 24.94 7.41
C PHE A 517 18.22 24.24 8.42
N ASN A 518 18.52 24.34 9.73
CA ASN A 518 17.70 23.72 10.77
C ASN A 518 16.28 24.27 10.80
N ALA A 519 16.11 25.60 10.71
CA ALA A 519 14.80 26.23 10.66
C ALA A 519 13.99 25.77 9.44
N ASP A 520 14.64 25.72 8.28
CA ASP A 520 14.03 25.33 7.02
C ASP A 520 13.64 23.85 6.96
N VAL A 521 14.52 22.96 7.42
CA VAL A 521 14.29 21.51 7.37
C VAL A 521 13.25 21.06 8.40
N LEU A 522 13.13 21.74 9.55
CA LEU A 522 12.09 21.41 10.53
C LEU A 522 10.69 21.60 9.97
N SER A 523 10.41 22.69 9.27
CA SER A 523 9.09 22.90 8.63
C SER A 523 8.79 21.84 7.57
N TYR A 524 9.80 21.35 6.85
CA TYR A 524 9.62 20.23 5.92
C TYR A 524 9.29 18.92 6.64
N LEU A 525 10.03 18.60 7.69
CA LEU A 525 9.79 17.40 8.50
C LEU A 525 8.44 17.47 9.22
N ASP A 526 7.98 18.67 9.58
CA ASP A 526 6.68 18.92 10.18
C ASP A 526 5.55 18.59 9.19
N LEU A 527 5.65 19.10 7.96
CA LEU A 527 4.71 18.79 6.88
C LEU A 527 4.63 17.28 6.63
N ARG A 528 5.78 16.61 6.52
CA ARG A 528 5.84 15.15 6.28
C ARG A 528 5.17 14.35 7.40
N ASP A 529 5.35 14.78 8.64
CA ASP A 529 4.72 14.17 9.81
C ASP A 529 3.20 14.37 9.83
N ALA A 530 2.77 15.60 9.59
CA ALA A 530 1.37 16.00 9.59
C ALA A 530 0.60 15.24 8.50
N THR A 531 1.18 15.13 7.30
CA THR A 531 0.66 14.28 6.22
C THR A 531 0.52 12.82 6.64
N HIS A 532 1.53 12.24 7.30
CA HIS A 532 1.56 10.83 7.62
C HIS A 532 0.61 10.44 8.78
N THR A 533 0.46 11.33 9.75
CA THR A 533 -0.42 11.18 10.91
C THR A 533 -1.87 11.63 10.64
N GLY A 534 -2.07 12.38 9.56
CA GLY A 534 -3.35 12.95 9.18
C GLY A 534 -3.74 14.16 10.00
N ASP A 535 -2.80 15.03 10.40
CA ASP A 535 -3.11 16.31 11.04
C ASP A 535 -3.19 17.42 9.99
N VAL A 536 -4.38 17.64 9.45
CA VAL A 536 -4.61 18.61 8.36
C VAL A 536 -4.56 20.05 8.84
N GLY A 537 -4.73 20.28 10.14
CA GLY A 537 -4.57 21.61 10.75
C GLY A 537 -3.11 22.06 10.68
N ARG A 538 -2.17 21.17 11.04
CA ARG A 538 -0.73 21.44 10.91
C ARG A 538 -0.30 21.65 9.45
N ILE A 539 -0.92 20.94 8.51
CA ILE A 539 -0.68 21.16 7.07
C ILE A 539 -1.10 22.58 6.67
N GLU A 540 -2.26 23.04 7.12
CA GLU A 540 -2.75 24.40 6.84
C GLU A 540 -1.90 25.48 7.51
N ASP A 541 -1.47 25.27 8.77
CA ASP A 541 -0.60 26.17 9.51
C ASP A 541 0.76 26.40 8.80
N LEU A 542 1.22 25.44 7.99
CA LEU A 542 2.45 25.53 7.21
C LEU A 542 2.28 26.23 5.85
N VAL A 543 1.06 26.52 5.40
CA VAL A 543 0.81 27.20 4.11
C VAL A 543 1.53 28.54 3.98
N PRO A 544 1.56 29.43 4.98
CA PRO A 544 2.33 30.68 4.90
C PRO A 544 3.84 30.44 4.68
N THR A 545 4.41 29.45 5.39
CA THR A 545 5.83 29.08 5.24
C THR A 545 6.11 28.55 3.83
N LEU A 546 5.22 27.71 3.29
CA LEU A 546 5.33 27.19 1.93
C LEU A 546 5.22 28.29 0.87
N LEU A 547 4.27 29.22 1.04
CA LEU A 547 4.06 30.34 0.13
C LEU A 547 5.32 31.23 0.05
N LEU A 548 5.86 31.65 1.19
CA LEU A 548 7.09 32.44 1.27
C LEU A 548 8.26 31.69 0.63
N ARG A 549 8.41 30.41 0.97
CA ARG A 549 9.47 29.57 0.41
C ARG A 549 9.39 29.43 -1.10
N PHE A 550 8.20 29.20 -1.66
CA PHE A 550 8.05 29.05 -3.10
C PHE A 550 8.25 30.36 -3.85
N ALA A 551 7.84 31.49 -3.25
CA ALA A 551 8.12 32.81 -3.78
C ALA A 551 9.64 33.10 -3.84
N GLY A 552 10.37 32.95 -2.72
CA GLY A 552 11.81 33.24 -2.68
C GLY A 552 12.68 32.19 -3.37
N GLY A 553 12.24 30.92 -3.42
CA GLY A 553 12.98 29.83 -4.06
C GLY A 553 12.89 29.83 -5.60
N GLY A 554 12.06 30.71 -6.16
CA GLY A 554 11.79 30.80 -7.60
C GLY A 554 10.88 29.67 -8.12
N ASN A 555 10.01 29.12 -7.27
CA ASN A 555 9.09 28.04 -7.60
C ASN A 555 7.69 28.63 -7.92
N SER A 556 7.62 29.45 -8.96
CA SER A 556 6.45 30.29 -9.26
C SER A 556 5.13 29.53 -9.42
N LYS A 557 5.16 28.32 -10.01
CA LYS A 557 3.96 27.48 -10.15
C LYS A 557 3.38 27.10 -8.78
N TYR A 558 4.21 26.59 -7.87
CA TYR A 558 3.79 26.20 -6.53
C TYR A 558 3.45 27.41 -5.65
N MET A 559 4.10 28.56 -5.88
CA MET A 559 3.69 29.83 -5.26
C MET A 559 2.26 30.20 -5.67
N ILE A 560 1.92 30.11 -6.98
CA ILE A 560 0.57 30.37 -7.47
C ILE A 560 -0.43 29.38 -6.84
N GLU A 561 -0.12 28.09 -6.80
CA GLU A 561 -0.98 27.09 -6.13
C GLU A 561 -1.26 27.43 -4.66
N MET A 562 -0.27 27.96 -3.92
CA MET A 562 -0.48 28.41 -2.54
C MET A 562 -1.34 29.68 -2.45
N LEU A 563 -1.17 30.63 -3.37
CA LEU A 563 -2.04 31.82 -3.45
C LEU A 563 -3.49 31.42 -3.76
N GLU A 564 -3.69 30.50 -4.70
CA GLU A 564 -4.99 29.92 -5.05
C GLU A 564 -5.64 29.22 -3.85
N LEU A 565 -4.88 28.42 -3.11
CA LEU A 565 -5.36 27.72 -1.92
C LEU A 565 -5.79 28.69 -0.82
N VAL A 566 -4.97 29.71 -0.52
CA VAL A 566 -5.29 30.72 0.51
C VAL A 566 -6.53 31.52 0.10
N GLN A 567 -6.61 31.97 -1.16
CA GLN A 567 -7.77 32.68 -1.67
C GLN A 567 -9.04 31.83 -1.57
N GLY A 568 -8.95 30.55 -1.93
CA GLY A 568 -10.01 29.55 -1.76
C GLY A 568 -10.49 29.47 -0.31
N LEU A 569 -9.59 29.13 0.61
CA LEU A 569 -9.90 28.91 2.02
C LEU A 569 -10.39 30.18 2.75
N ARG A 570 -9.86 31.35 2.40
CA ARG A 570 -10.12 32.60 3.15
C ARG A 570 -11.23 33.45 2.57
N CYS A 571 -11.47 33.39 1.25
CA CYS A 571 -12.36 34.33 0.57
C CYS A 571 -13.43 33.69 -0.31
N GLU A 572 -13.18 32.51 -0.88
CA GLU A 572 -14.01 32.00 -1.99
C GLU A 572 -14.79 30.72 -1.70
N TRP A 573 -14.37 29.90 -0.73
CA TRP A 573 -15.05 28.64 -0.42
C TRP A 573 -16.01 28.79 0.77
N PRO A 574 -17.25 28.28 0.68
CA PRO A 574 -18.13 28.11 1.83
C PRO A 574 -17.50 27.18 2.89
N GLU A 575 -17.86 27.33 4.16
CA GLU A 575 -17.25 26.55 5.25
C GLU A 575 -17.40 25.03 5.06
N SER A 576 -18.56 24.59 4.59
CA SER A 576 -18.82 23.18 4.23
C SER A 576 -17.84 22.64 3.18
N VAL A 577 -17.46 23.45 2.18
CA VAL A 577 -16.49 23.07 1.16
C VAL A 577 -15.09 22.99 1.75
N LYS A 578 -14.70 23.96 2.60
CA LYS A 578 -13.39 23.95 3.24
C LYS A 578 -13.20 22.71 4.10
N ASP A 579 -14.21 22.37 4.90
CA ASP A 579 -14.19 21.18 5.76
C ASP A 579 -14.06 19.90 4.95
N ILE A 580 -14.78 19.78 3.83
CA ILE A 580 -14.68 18.61 2.96
C ILE A 580 -13.30 18.52 2.30
N ILE A 581 -12.77 19.63 1.79
CA ILE A 581 -11.45 19.67 1.16
C ILE A 581 -10.36 19.25 2.15
N ARG A 582 -10.34 19.85 3.35
CA ARG A 582 -9.39 19.55 4.41
C ARG A 582 -9.50 18.09 4.85
N THR A 583 -10.73 17.63 5.14
CA THR A 583 -10.96 16.36 5.83
C THR A 583 -10.89 15.15 4.90
N HIS A 584 -11.18 15.34 3.61
CA HIS A 584 -11.40 14.21 2.69
C HIS A 584 -10.63 14.29 1.37
N CYS A 585 -10.23 15.49 0.91
CA CYS A 585 -9.57 15.63 -0.40
C CYS A 585 -8.05 15.74 -0.31
N TRP A 586 -7.50 16.35 0.74
CA TRP A 586 -6.05 16.50 0.89
C TRP A 586 -5.34 15.16 1.10
N LEU A 587 -5.87 14.35 2.02
CA LEU A 587 -5.28 13.09 2.44
C LEU A 587 -6.30 11.96 2.35
N VAL A 588 -5.80 10.76 2.06
CA VAL A 588 -6.58 9.52 2.07
C VAL A 588 -5.89 8.43 2.89
N ASN A 589 -6.67 7.53 3.47
CA ASN A 589 -6.17 6.39 4.23
C ASN A 589 -6.67 5.07 3.63
N ARG A 590 -5.75 4.23 3.13
CA ARG A 590 -6.08 2.91 2.55
C ARG A 590 -5.91 1.75 3.54
N THR A 591 -5.45 2.04 4.76
CA THR A 591 -5.07 1.01 5.74
C THR A 591 -5.85 1.09 7.04
N GLY A 592 -6.48 2.23 7.32
CA GLY A 592 -7.16 2.51 8.59
C GLY A 592 -6.19 2.82 9.74
N ARG A 593 -4.87 2.77 9.52
CA ARG A 593 -3.87 3.03 10.57
C ARG A 593 -3.61 4.52 10.70
N ARG A 594 -3.26 4.98 11.92
CA ARG A 594 -2.90 6.38 12.21
C ARG A 594 -1.72 6.87 11.37
N ASP A 595 -0.73 6.00 11.16
CA ASP A 595 0.46 6.23 10.34
C ASP A 595 0.23 5.86 8.86
N GLY A 596 -1.03 5.85 8.42
CA GLY A 596 -1.47 5.29 7.15
C GLY A 596 -1.96 6.32 6.13
N PHE A 597 -1.96 7.60 6.49
CA PHE A 597 -2.40 8.67 5.60
C PHE A 597 -1.35 8.96 4.53
N VAL A 598 -1.84 9.25 3.33
CA VAL A 598 -1.02 9.71 2.21
C VAL A 598 -1.76 10.82 1.47
N PRO A 599 -1.04 11.75 0.83
CA PRO A 599 -1.67 12.70 -0.09
C PRO A 599 -2.43 11.96 -1.19
N THR A 600 -3.57 12.52 -1.59
CA THR A 600 -4.41 11.95 -2.65
C THR A 600 -3.66 11.71 -3.95
N ASP A 601 -2.85 12.68 -4.40
CA ASP A 601 -2.04 12.57 -5.60
C ASP A 601 -0.95 11.48 -5.50
N ARG A 602 -0.40 11.23 -4.30
CA ARG A 602 0.45 10.06 -4.05
C ARG A 602 -0.31 8.75 -4.13
N ALA A 603 -1.54 8.71 -3.64
CA ALA A 603 -2.39 7.52 -3.72
C ALA A 603 -2.73 7.20 -5.19
N GLN A 604 -2.99 8.23 -5.99
CA GLN A 604 -3.15 8.16 -7.44
C GLN A 604 -1.89 7.65 -8.13
N GLU A 605 -0.71 8.19 -7.81
CA GLU A 605 0.57 7.71 -8.36
C GLU A 605 0.82 6.23 -8.02
N GLN A 606 0.36 5.76 -6.86
CA GLN A 606 0.46 4.35 -6.52
C GLN A 606 -0.53 3.46 -7.29
N ASN A 607 -1.72 3.96 -7.64
CA ASN A 607 -2.61 3.28 -8.57
C ASN A 607 -2.00 3.21 -9.98
N ILE A 608 -1.38 4.31 -10.43
CA ILE A 608 -0.61 4.37 -11.68
C ILE A 608 0.55 3.36 -11.67
N LYS A 609 1.29 3.25 -10.58
CA LYS A 609 2.35 2.23 -10.43
C LYS A 609 1.79 0.82 -10.56
N ASP A 610 0.62 0.55 -9.97
CA ASP A 610 -0.02 -0.75 -10.10
C ASP A 610 -0.39 -1.06 -11.55
N LEU A 611 -0.89 -0.07 -12.30
CA LEU A 611 -1.17 -0.19 -13.73
C LEU A 611 0.10 -0.38 -14.58
N LYS A 612 1.15 0.40 -14.31
CA LYS A 612 2.40 0.41 -15.09
C LYS A 612 3.31 -0.79 -14.81
N VAL A 613 3.38 -1.23 -13.55
CA VAL A 613 4.43 -2.14 -13.06
C VAL A 613 3.86 -3.44 -12.48
N THR A 614 2.80 -3.37 -11.66
CA THR A 614 2.34 -4.52 -10.85
C THR A 614 1.39 -5.46 -11.61
N TYR A 615 0.51 -4.91 -12.44
CA TYR A 615 -0.53 -5.67 -13.17
C TYR A 615 -0.39 -5.54 -14.70
N HIS A 616 0.69 -4.94 -15.19
CA HIS A 616 0.92 -4.86 -16.62
C HIS A 616 1.13 -6.28 -17.18
N SER A 617 0.57 -6.54 -18.37
CA SER A 617 0.84 -7.79 -19.09
C SER A 617 2.29 -7.79 -19.59
N PHE A 618 2.98 -8.93 -19.55
CA PHE A 618 4.29 -9.11 -20.18
C PHE A 618 4.14 -9.62 -21.62
N GLY A 619 5.00 -9.15 -22.53
CA GLY A 619 5.08 -9.63 -23.92
C GLY A 619 4.20 -8.89 -24.93
N PRO A 620 4.00 -9.44 -26.14
CA PRO A 620 3.33 -8.75 -27.27
C PRO A 620 1.88 -8.33 -27.01
N GLY A 621 1.20 -8.95 -26.03
CA GLY A 621 -0.18 -8.63 -25.62
C GLY A 621 -0.31 -7.49 -24.61
N ALA A 622 0.79 -6.85 -24.22
CA ALA A 622 0.85 -5.72 -23.30
C ALA A 622 0.43 -4.40 -23.98
N THR A 623 -0.78 -4.35 -24.53
CA THR A 623 -1.30 -3.16 -25.22
C THR A 623 -1.99 -2.21 -24.26
N LEU A 624 -2.02 -0.93 -24.61
CA LEU A 624 -2.81 0.06 -23.89
C LEU A 624 -4.29 -0.35 -23.83
N THR A 625 -4.83 -0.91 -24.92
CA THR A 625 -6.19 -1.47 -24.96
C THR A 625 -6.44 -2.53 -23.88
N TYR A 626 -5.48 -3.44 -23.67
CA TYR A 626 -5.59 -4.42 -22.59
C TYR A 626 -5.57 -3.75 -21.23
N LEU A 627 -4.66 -2.79 -21.02
CA LEU A 627 -4.56 -2.04 -19.77
C LEU A 627 -5.86 -1.30 -19.46
N THR A 628 -6.36 -0.50 -20.40
CA THR A 628 -7.66 0.19 -20.34
C THR A 628 -8.79 -0.76 -19.93
N LYS A 629 -8.81 -1.98 -20.46
CA LYS A 629 -9.82 -3.00 -20.13
C LYS A 629 -9.71 -3.52 -18.69
N ILE A 630 -8.50 -3.65 -18.14
CA ILE A 630 -8.29 -4.24 -16.81
C ILE A 630 -8.15 -3.21 -15.69
N SER A 631 -7.92 -1.93 -15.99
CA SER A 631 -7.68 -0.89 -14.97
C SER A 631 -8.73 -0.89 -13.86
N PRO A 632 -10.04 -0.99 -14.15
CA PRO A 632 -11.06 -1.02 -13.08
C PRO A 632 -11.06 -2.28 -12.22
N ALA A 633 -10.48 -3.38 -12.68
CA ALA A 633 -10.38 -4.62 -11.90
C ALA A 633 -9.22 -4.60 -10.88
N VAL A 634 -8.23 -3.71 -11.04
CA VAL A 634 -7.01 -3.68 -10.24
C VAL A 634 -7.26 -3.67 -8.72
N PRO A 635 -8.21 -2.90 -8.16
CA PRO A 635 -8.47 -2.94 -6.72
C PRO A 635 -8.88 -4.33 -6.21
N VAL A 636 -9.73 -5.05 -6.95
CA VAL A 636 -10.14 -6.43 -6.61
C VAL A 636 -8.95 -7.38 -6.70
N LEU A 637 -8.15 -7.27 -7.76
CA LEU A 637 -6.94 -8.09 -7.93
C LEU A 637 -5.92 -7.87 -6.80
N ARG A 638 -5.85 -6.64 -6.26
CA ARG A 638 -5.01 -6.29 -5.12
C ARG A 638 -5.45 -7.00 -3.84
N GLU A 639 -6.75 -7.06 -3.58
CA GLU A 639 -7.28 -7.80 -2.42
C GLU A 639 -7.08 -9.31 -2.57
N VAL A 640 -7.21 -9.87 -3.78
CA VAL A 640 -6.90 -11.29 -4.04
C VAL A 640 -5.43 -11.60 -3.77
N LYS A 641 -4.49 -10.76 -4.23
CA LYS A 641 -3.06 -10.94 -3.94
C LYS A 641 -2.77 -10.88 -2.44
N LYS A 642 -3.35 -9.91 -1.72
CA LYS A 642 -3.22 -9.81 -0.25
C LYS A 642 -3.78 -11.05 0.43
N HIS A 643 -4.96 -11.51 0.02
CA HIS A 643 -5.61 -12.69 0.58
C HIS A 643 -4.72 -13.93 0.42
N ILE A 644 -4.24 -14.24 -0.79
CA ILE A 644 -3.34 -15.39 -1.03
C ILE A 644 -2.06 -15.30 -0.19
N LYS A 645 -1.51 -14.09 -0.02
CA LYS A 645 -0.34 -13.88 0.83
C LYS A 645 -0.60 -14.29 2.28
N TRP A 646 -1.77 -13.96 2.83
CA TRP A 646 -2.16 -14.36 4.18
C TRP A 646 -2.44 -15.86 4.32
N GLN A 647 -2.89 -16.52 3.25
CA GLN A 647 -3.14 -17.97 3.25
C GLN A 647 -1.87 -18.83 3.20
N LEU A 648 -0.72 -18.26 2.80
CA LEU A 648 0.51 -19.02 2.56
C LEU A 648 1.70 -18.42 3.33
N GLU A 649 2.11 -19.08 4.43
CA GLU A 649 3.22 -18.63 5.29
C GLU A 649 4.52 -18.34 4.52
N THR A 650 4.84 -19.15 3.51
CA THR A 650 6.04 -18.94 2.68
C THR A 650 6.00 -17.62 1.91
N LEU A 651 4.82 -17.10 1.56
CA LEU A 651 4.68 -15.78 0.96
C LEU A 651 4.79 -14.66 2.01
N LEU A 652 4.45 -14.92 3.28
CA LEU A 652 4.68 -13.98 4.38
C LEU A 652 6.18 -13.77 4.64
N THR A 653 7.01 -14.80 4.44
CA THR A 653 8.48 -14.70 4.60
C THR A 653 9.17 -13.89 3.50
N ARG A 654 8.51 -13.68 2.36
CA ARG A 654 9.02 -12.79 1.31
C ARG A 654 8.58 -11.36 1.65
N GLY A 655 9.55 -10.50 1.94
CA GLY A 655 9.26 -9.11 2.31
C GLY A 655 8.54 -8.37 1.18
N ASP A 656 7.38 -7.80 1.48
CA ASP A 656 6.67 -6.84 0.60
C ASP A 656 7.33 -5.45 0.62
N ARG A 657 8.22 -5.24 1.58
CA ARG A 657 8.95 -4.00 1.81
C ARG A 657 10.43 -4.34 1.83
N HIS A 658 11.23 -3.57 1.09
CA HIS A 658 12.66 -3.56 1.33
C HIS A 658 12.88 -3.11 2.77
N SER A 659 13.61 -3.88 3.58
CA SER A 659 14.02 -3.41 4.90
C SER A 659 14.92 -2.19 4.70
N SER A 660 14.58 -1.08 5.35
CA SER A 660 15.45 0.10 5.33
C SER A 660 16.78 -0.27 5.99
N PRO A 661 17.92 0.00 5.34
CA PRO A 661 19.22 -0.14 5.99
C PRO A 661 19.28 0.69 7.27
N ASN A 662 20.07 0.25 8.25
CA ASN A 662 20.22 0.98 9.50
C ASN A 662 20.94 2.33 9.27
N LYS A 663 20.27 3.43 9.61
CA LYS A 663 20.77 4.81 9.45
C LYS A 663 21.79 5.27 10.49
N GLU A 664 21.96 4.54 11.59
CA GLU A 664 22.65 5.04 12.79
C GLU A 664 24.11 5.45 12.51
N LYS A 665 24.84 4.65 11.72
CA LYS A 665 26.23 4.95 11.34
C LYS A 665 26.35 6.22 10.51
N ASP A 666 25.38 6.49 9.64
CA ASP A 666 25.37 7.69 8.81
C ASP A 666 25.14 8.93 9.67
N VAL A 667 24.12 8.87 10.53
CA VAL A 667 23.74 9.96 11.43
C VAL A 667 24.87 10.29 12.41
N GLU A 668 25.46 9.27 13.05
CA GLU A 668 26.59 9.46 13.97
C GLU A 668 27.81 10.05 13.26
N LYS A 669 28.17 9.52 12.08
CA LYS A 669 29.30 10.03 11.29
C LYS A 669 29.12 11.50 10.94
N TYR A 670 27.94 11.91 10.50
CA TYR A 670 27.71 13.29 10.11
C TYR A 670 27.58 14.23 11.32
N ALA A 671 26.99 13.79 12.43
CA ALA A 671 26.95 14.55 13.68
C ALA A 671 28.37 14.88 14.19
N ASN A 672 29.30 13.92 14.07
CA ASN A 672 30.70 14.14 14.42
C ASN A 672 31.38 15.17 13.51
N VAL A 673 31.04 15.23 12.21
CA VAL A 673 31.55 16.30 11.31
C VAL A 673 31.08 17.67 11.80
N VAL A 674 29.78 17.80 12.09
CA VAL A 674 29.18 19.05 12.57
C VAL A 674 29.83 19.53 13.89
N LEU A 675 30.09 18.62 14.81
CA LEU A 675 30.76 18.90 16.08
C LEU A 675 32.23 19.29 15.89
N ASN A 676 33.00 18.49 15.15
CA ASN A 676 34.44 18.70 14.98
C ASN A 676 34.79 19.97 14.20
N GLU A 677 33.88 20.43 13.36
CA GLU A 677 34.01 21.67 12.59
C GLU A 677 33.33 22.87 13.26
N TRP A 678 32.78 22.70 14.47
CA TRP A 678 32.26 23.79 15.31
C TRP A 678 31.16 24.62 14.65
N TRP A 679 30.26 24.01 13.89
CA TRP A 679 29.30 24.75 13.05
C TRP A 679 28.36 25.65 13.85
N PHE A 680 27.97 25.25 15.06
CA PHE A 680 27.05 26.01 15.91
C PHE A 680 27.74 26.89 16.97
N ALA A 681 29.05 26.73 17.15
CA ALA A 681 29.82 27.62 18.03
C ALA A 681 30.09 28.94 17.30
N TYR A 682 29.93 30.07 17.99
CA TYR A 682 30.19 31.38 17.41
C TYR A 682 31.69 31.61 17.23
N GLU A 683 32.08 31.96 16.01
CA GLU A 683 33.42 32.41 15.69
C GLU A 683 33.36 33.75 14.95
N LYS A 684 33.99 34.78 15.52
CA LYS A 684 33.93 36.14 15.00
C LYS A 684 34.53 36.21 13.60
N ASN A 685 33.77 36.77 12.65
CA ASN A 685 34.14 36.99 11.26
C ASN A 685 34.40 35.69 10.47
N ARG A 686 33.80 34.57 10.87
CA ARG A 686 33.88 33.32 10.11
C ARG A 686 33.08 33.42 8.81
N ARG A 687 33.76 33.23 7.68
CA ARG A 687 33.21 33.35 6.32
C ARG A 687 33.29 32.03 5.56
N LEU A 688 32.33 31.79 4.68
CA LEU A 688 32.37 30.68 3.73
C LEU A 688 33.35 31.00 2.60
N LYS A 689 34.05 29.97 2.11
CA LYS A 689 35.17 30.16 1.17
C LYS A 689 34.71 30.58 -0.23
N LYS A 690 33.52 30.15 -0.66
CA LYS A 690 33.00 30.41 -2.00
C LYS A 690 31.61 31.03 -1.90
N PRO A 691 31.27 32.00 -2.76
CA PRO A 691 29.92 32.55 -2.81
C PRO A 691 28.83 31.50 -3.07
N GLY A 692 29.16 30.47 -3.86
CA GLY A 692 28.24 29.35 -4.16
C GLY A 692 28.00 28.39 -2.99
N ASP A 693 28.73 28.52 -1.88
CA ASP A 693 28.46 27.77 -0.64
C ASP A 693 27.47 28.49 0.28
N CYS A 694 27.23 29.79 0.06
CA CYS A 694 26.32 30.61 0.85
C CYS A 694 24.87 30.35 0.46
N ALA A 695 24.09 29.78 1.38
CA ALA A 695 22.65 29.61 1.22
C ALA A 695 21.93 30.96 1.39
N LYS A 696 21.00 31.25 0.49
CA LYS A 696 20.11 32.42 0.56
C LYS A 696 19.05 32.21 1.63
N ASP A 697 18.62 33.27 2.31
CA ASP A 697 17.41 33.26 3.14
C ASP A 697 16.17 33.36 2.23
N VAL A 698 15.70 32.20 1.81
CA VAL A 698 14.57 32.06 0.87
C VAL A 698 13.25 32.55 1.48
N ILE A 699 13.07 32.51 2.80
CA ILE A 699 11.85 33.01 3.44
C ILE A 699 11.80 34.53 3.37
N SER A 700 12.91 35.21 3.72
CA SER A 700 13.03 36.67 3.59
C SER A 700 12.97 37.15 2.14
N GLU A 701 13.62 36.44 1.20
CA GLU A 701 13.48 36.71 -0.24
C GLU A 701 12.03 36.53 -0.70
N GLY A 702 11.30 35.57 -0.13
CA GLY A 702 9.88 35.34 -0.38
C GLY A 702 8.98 36.51 0.03
N THR A 703 9.18 37.08 1.21
CA THR A 703 8.46 38.28 1.66
C THR A 703 8.71 39.44 0.70
N THR A 704 9.96 39.62 0.27
CA THR A 704 10.33 40.65 -0.72
C THR A 704 9.62 40.39 -2.05
N ALA A 705 9.66 39.17 -2.57
CA ALA A 705 9.05 38.80 -3.84
C ALA A 705 7.52 38.99 -3.85
N LEU A 706 6.84 38.64 -2.77
CA LEU A 706 5.38 38.76 -2.67
C LEU A 706 4.91 40.21 -2.59
N PHE A 707 5.53 41.00 -1.71
CA PHE A 707 5.04 42.33 -1.33
C PHE A 707 5.77 43.49 -2.01
N GLN A 708 7.09 43.37 -2.27
CA GLN A 708 7.88 44.43 -2.91
C GLN A 708 7.94 44.22 -4.44
N ASP A 709 8.14 42.98 -4.89
CA ASP A 709 8.21 42.65 -6.33
C ASP A 709 6.83 42.37 -6.96
N LYS A 710 5.76 42.77 -6.27
CA LYS A 710 4.37 42.78 -6.76
C LYS A 710 3.91 41.42 -7.33
N ALA A 711 4.38 40.29 -6.78
CA ALA A 711 3.96 38.97 -7.26
C ALA A 711 2.46 38.73 -7.03
N ILE A 712 1.91 39.18 -5.89
CA ILE A 712 0.48 39.10 -5.59
C ILE A 712 -0.33 39.93 -6.61
N GLU A 713 0.08 41.17 -6.90
CA GLU A 713 -0.59 42.03 -7.89
C GLU A 713 -0.60 41.36 -9.28
N ARG A 714 0.53 40.76 -9.68
CA ARG A 714 0.64 40.05 -10.98
C ARG A 714 -0.25 38.82 -11.04
N TRP A 715 -0.27 38.00 -9.99
CA TRP A 715 -1.16 36.85 -9.88
C TRP A 715 -2.62 37.28 -9.94
N TRP A 716 -3.01 38.29 -9.15
CA TRP A 716 -4.38 38.82 -9.14
C TRP A 716 -4.79 39.33 -10.52
N LYS A 717 -3.94 40.12 -11.20
CA LYS A 717 -4.20 40.61 -12.56
C LYS A 717 -4.41 39.47 -13.57
N GLY A 718 -3.67 38.37 -13.44
CA GLY A 718 -3.83 37.18 -14.29
C GLY A 718 -5.13 36.42 -14.03
N ARG A 719 -5.67 36.52 -12.81
CA ARG A 719 -6.94 35.91 -12.37
C ARG A 719 -8.15 36.79 -12.68
N SER A 720 -8.02 38.10 -12.55
CA SER A 720 -9.10 39.09 -12.68
C SER A 720 -9.36 39.43 -14.14
N PHE A 721 -9.97 38.50 -14.87
CA PHE A 721 -10.50 38.73 -16.21
C PHE A 721 -12.02 38.63 -16.22
N ALA A 722 -12.66 39.34 -17.16
CA ALA A 722 -14.10 39.23 -17.37
C ALA A 722 -14.43 37.80 -17.80
N ARG A 723 -15.14 37.07 -16.94
CA ARG A 723 -15.63 35.72 -17.26
C ARG A 723 -16.85 35.83 -18.17
N SER A 724 -16.93 34.99 -19.20
CA SER A 724 -18.13 34.90 -20.03
C SER A 724 -19.34 34.63 -19.13
N THR A 725 -20.45 35.33 -19.36
CA THR A 725 -21.76 35.02 -18.77
C THR A 725 -22.59 34.11 -19.69
N GLN A 726 -22.11 33.88 -20.92
CA GLN A 726 -22.74 33.01 -21.91
C GLN A 726 -22.22 31.58 -21.80
N GLU A 727 -23.14 30.62 -21.90
CA GLU A 727 -22.84 29.19 -22.04
C GLU A 727 -22.45 28.89 -23.49
N LYS A 728 -21.41 28.08 -23.71
CA LYS A 728 -21.01 27.59 -25.03
C LYS A 728 -21.51 26.16 -25.21
N TRP A 729 -22.23 25.93 -26.30
CA TRP A 729 -22.90 24.68 -26.62
C TRP A 729 -22.00 23.83 -27.54
N LEU A 730 -21.81 22.54 -27.22
CA LEU A 730 -20.92 21.61 -27.95
C LEU A 730 -21.42 21.26 -29.36
N ASP A 731 -22.67 21.60 -29.70
CA ASP A 731 -23.28 21.28 -31.00
C ASP A 731 -22.96 22.31 -32.11
N GLU A 732 -22.03 23.23 -31.88
CA GLU A 732 -21.54 24.20 -32.88
C GLU A 732 -20.11 23.92 -33.40
N ALA A 733 -19.65 22.66 -33.39
CA ALA A 733 -18.37 22.26 -34.00
C ALA A 733 -18.51 21.13 -35.03
#